data_AF-A0A949QCL7-F1
#
_entry.id   AF-A0A949QCL7-F1
#
_cell.length_a   1.000
_cell.length_b   1.000
_cell.length_c   1.000
_cell.angle_alpha   90.00
_cell.angle_beta   90.00
_cell.angle_gamma   90.00
#
_symmetry.space_group_name_H-M   'P 1'
#
loop_
_entity.id
_entity.type
_entity.pdbx_description
1 polymer ?
#
loop_
_entity_poly.entity_id
_entity_poly.type
_entity_poly.pdbx_seq_one_letter_code
_entity_poly.pdbx_strand_id
1 'polypeptide(L)'
;MTKVAEELAKLIDADGSYAASASGSAITITEGAGIATITVNANGALLVPPLSGIQLTKTNASISAEGDALTDARSITLSGKVVVGTYTLKIKATTPPANEAYFIYTATATSTLSEVAANLAARINEHDNYTASVGTGDQATTITISTGAGTAVISLLANEAIIKADKLVHLVAPKIQVSGIIETGFDGIAYGASNDGRILINAGTELKVSGGYLTSNGTIELNAGVNMAWQRPQLEATITRTQLSGGTISVAGQGLLNAAGAVAIQAGGDVTLDADPGVASGKEVQIPVYTTVAKTVDVVTDYRQVEDGTMLVPEITWERTEITEAGIPELVEIGKEFTTMTVVLTQLGYYNAVTKQFKETFIEGLDYSNNNSDIWTAGALVPDTVTVWKGLDDTQKLAVLNYLGYKPIYQFNYFDAKRVITRNDRDPYTVATTPAWDKRPDASKSVDWSEAKIEGDTTVQGIYLISVAGWNDKYIRMPVGAENDIQQVVSTGTTKYLTGDTTLDGYSNSTNSTTTQWLPNPGDITGEFVGQYQDMGYRFRIQDKTEMLDSSRQIFPWREEYNDFDNSGKHWDELKFQTGTRSYSIKNGFSVSPDVRSIPQNLDWILLTNSTQILDIPVTVLAGNYHEEWWLFGWQSYNWKDVYEVDHHYIDEVKSNWQNIYDQRKQVTYTLYSLPKAIYDYETPYITSIKDVMVVNMKEVTNWKTEPIISKQTVLTTEMTMKVAPGRSYSDFSADSISGSTVSINSGGSVRLSGKVSASTTLQIDAAALLQVKGNVVSGKTVASSLSGATVTLNAGTTLYIDDSAEVIGTAATDKSVGFVSGNDMTLGGKTTATSALSVIAKRNITISGELTGASVTIAAGAGDSKAGTITADAETKITATTSTLVLSSGEWGGNILLTQATLSATSGNVSLTANSGRIEQVEVEQSINGVTQFLPSGLIKAASLTATANNGLKLNTQVASVTLSLSGAGNIALYNVGDNLELQDVTAYDGAITITTYGNFLATLVQAKGSSDRNDISLTTYDVDGKGSGTANLTIKKMVTGVRGDLLLNIQGQIILPDNDADVIVAESLAVTVAGGLKINTDVKRISITTTHTGDVTVTQGSTNVVFDKVEITDGSFTVTAAGGSVDLADVRLTSNNEDNDISVTADGDILVRFVSAGVYFKSR
;
A
#
# COMPACT_ATOMS: atom_id res chain seq x y z
N MET A 1 -40.33 -14.07 -58.50
CA MET A 1 -39.36 -13.22 -59.22
C MET A 1 -40.05 -12.08 -59.95
N THR A 2 -40.48 -12.19 -61.21
CA THR A 2 -40.97 -11.03 -62.01
C THR A 2 -41.98 -10.12 -61.28
N LYS A 3 -43.13 -10.64 -60.83
CA LYS A 3 -44.10 -9.88 -60.03
C LYS A 3 -43.57 -9.28 -58.71
N VAL A 4 -42.51 -9.85 -58.15
CA VAL A 4 -41.87 -9.33 -56.93
C VAL A 4 -40.96 -8.15 -57.28
N ALA A 5 -40.25 -8.21 -58.41
CA ALA A 5 -39.48 -7.09 -58.93
C ALA A 5 -40.40 -5.92 -59.35
N GLU A 6 -41.53 -6.23 -60.00
CA GLU A 6 -42.54 -5.25 -60.42
C GLU A 6 -43.16 -4.49 -59.23
N GLU A 7 -43.53 -5.18 -58.14
CA GLU A 7 -44.08 -4.50 -56.95
C GLU A 7 -42.99 -3.82 -56.09
N LEU A 8 -41.78 -4.38 -55.96
CA LEU A 8 -40.68 -3.66 -55.29
C LEU A 8 -40.29 -2.38 -56.04
N ALA A 9 -40.24 -2.41 -57.38
CA ALA A 9 -39.93 -1.22 -58.16
C ALA A 9 -40.94 -0.09 -57.89
N LYS A 10 -42.25 -0.39 -57.90
CA LYS A 10 -43.29 0.59 -57.52
C LYS A 10 -43.13 1.12 -56.10
N LEU A 11 -42.76 0.27 -55.14
CA LEU A 11 -42.58 0.69 -53.75
C LEU A 11 -41.35 1.60 -53.57
N ILE A 12 -40.31 1.44 -54.39
CA ILE A 12 -39.14 2.33 -54.42
C ILE A 12 -39.46 3.64 -55.16
N ASP A 13 -40.16 3.57 -56.28
CA ASP A 13 -40.60 4.72 -57.09
C ASP A 13 -41.60 5.62 -56.33
N ALA A 14 -42.43 5.02 -55.46
CA ALA A 14 -43.40 5.72 -54.62
C ALA A 14 -42.79 6.50 -53.43
N ASP A 15 -41.50 6.31 -53.12
CA ASP A 15 -40.79 7.11 -52.10
C ASP A 15 -40.49 8.53 -52.60
N GLY A 16 -40.42 8.74 -53.92
CA GLY A 16 -40.14 10.03 -54.55
C GLY A 16 -38.67 10.49 -54.47
N SER A 17 -37.86 9.91 -53.57
CA SER A 17 -36.40 10.12 -53.53
C SER A 17 -35.63 9.34 -54.61
N TYR A 18 -36.29 8.39 -55.27
CA TYR A 18 -35.73 7.45 -56.23
C TYR A 18 -36.68 7.25 -57.42
N ALA A 19 -36.14 7.04 -58.61
CA ALA A 19 -36.91 6.61 -59.79
C ALA A 19 -36.55 5.14 -60.10
N ALA A 20 -37.53 4.24 -60.15
CA ALA A 20 -37.28 2.79 -60.20
C ALA A 20 -38.21 2.02 -61.16
N SER A 21 -37.60 1.14 -61.95
CA SER A 21 -38.30 0.32 -62.95
C SER A 21 -37.91 -1.16 -62.84
N ALA A 22 -38.79 -2.05 -63.31
CA ALA A 22 -38.55 -3.50 -63.33
C ALA A 22 -38.52 -4.06 -64.75
N SER A 23 -37.62 -5.03 -65.00
CA SER A 23 -37.58 -5.79 -66.25
C SER A 23 -37.21 -7.24 -65.95
N GLY A 24 -38.15 -8.16 -66.18
CA GLY A 24 -37.99 -9.55 -65.77
C GLY A 24 -37.78 -9.66 -64.26
N SER A 25 -36.70 -10.32 -63.83
CA SER A 25 -36.33 -10.43 -62.41
C SER A 25 -35.39 -9.33 -61.91
N ALA A 26 -35.07 -8.32 -62.74
CA ALA A 26 -34.19 -7.22 -62.37
C ALA A 26 -34.98 -5.96 -62.05
N ILE A 27 -34.48 -5.18 -61.08
CA ILE A 27 -34.91 -3.82 -60.78
C ILE A 27 -33.77 -2.88 -61.20
N THR A 28 -34.10 -1.75 -61.79
CA THR A 28 -33.15 -0.70 -62.17
C THR A 28 -33.63 0.63 -61.61
N ILE A 29 -32.86 1.19 -60.69
CA ILE A 29 -33.05 2.54 -60.16
C ILE A 29 -32.26 3.49 -61.05
N THR A 30 -32.93 4.46 -61.67
CA THR A 30 -32.35 5.36 -62.68
C THR A 30 -31.91 6.70 -62.10
N GLU A 31 -32.51 7.16 -61.01
CA GLU A 31 -32.13 8.40 -60.30
C GLU A 31 -32.11 8.19 -58.78
N GLY A 32 -31.33 9.00 -58.05
CA GLY A 32 -31.19 8.95 -56.58
C GLY A 32 -30.22 7.91 -56.00
N ALA A 33 -29.82 6.89 -56.76
CA ALA A 33 -29.14 5.70 -56.22
C ALA A 33 -27.74 5.92 -55.59
N GLY A 34 -26.94 6.89 -56.08
CA GLY A 34 -25.63 7.22 -55.50
C GLY A 34 -24.67 6.03 -55.31
N ILE A 35 -24.19 5.83 -54.08
CA ILE A 35 -23.37 4.67 -53.66
C ILE A 35 -24.19 3.74 -52.71
N ALA A 36 -25.53 3.74 -52.83
CA ALA A 36 -26.38 2.93 -51.97
C ALA A 36 -26.28 1.43 -52.32
N THR A 37 -26.09 0.59 -51.30
CA THR A 37 -25.98 -0.87 -51.48
C THR A 37 -27.35 -1.54 -51.32
N ILE A 38 -28.00 -1.87 -52.43
CA ILE A 38 -29.30 -2.58 -52.43
C ILE A 38 -29.07 -4.03 -51.95
N THR A 39 -29.68 -4.42 -50.83
CA THR A 39 -29.64 -5.79 -50.31
C THR A 39 -31.07 -6.30 -50.06
N VAL A 40 -31.42 -7.45 -50.64
CA VAL A 40 -32.66 -8.17 -50.37
C VAL A 40 -32.30 -9.55 -49.86
N ASN A 41 -32.73 -9.92 -48.65
CA ASN A 41 -32.61 -11.28 -48.12
C ASN A 41 -33.76 -11.57 -47.14
N ALA A 42 -34.29 -12.80 -47.20
CA ALA A 42 -35.45 -13.20 -46.40
C ALA A 42 -35.10 -13.64 -44.96
N ASN A 43 -33.82 -13.94 -44.69
CA ASN A 43 -33.33 -14.40 -43.39
C ASN A 43 -32.29 -13.40 -42.87
N GLY A 44 -32.53 -12.83 -41.68
CA GLY A 44 -31.77 -11.68 -41.16
C GLY A 44 -30.36 -12.02 -40.65
N ALA A 45 -29.36 -12.01 -41.54
CA ALA A 45 -27.96 -12.01 -41.16
C ALA A 45 -27.12 -11.13 -42.11
N LEU A 46 -26.42 -10.14 -41.57
CA LEU A 46 -25.49 -9.31 -42.33
C LEU A 46 -24.15 -10.03 -42.49
N LEU A 47 -23.80 -10.42 -43.71
CA LEU A 47 -22.51 -11.01 -44.06
C LEU A 47 -21.64 -9.95 -44.74
N VAL A 48 -20.70 -9.38 -43.99
CA VAL A 48 -19.66 -8.50 -44.53
C VAL A 48 -18.50 -9.38 -45.04
N PRO A 49 -17.96 -9.16 -46.25
CA PRO A 49 -16.73 -9.81 -46.71
C PRO A 49 -15.54 -9.52 -45.76
N PRO A 50 -14.46 -10.32 -45.78
CA PRO A 50 -13.31 -10.11 -44.90
C PRO A 50 -12.67 -8.73 -45.15
N LEU A 51 -12.95 -7.78 -44.26
CA LEU A 51 -12.44 -6.41 -44.34
C LEU A 51 -10.94 -6.38 -44.05
N SER A 52 -10.18 -5.79 -44.97
CA SER A 52 -8.74 -5.54 -44.81
C SER A 52 -8.51 -4.37 -43.83
N GLY A 53 -8.65 -4.65 -42.54
CA GLY A 53 -8.46 -3.69 -41.45
C GLY A 53 -9.77 -3.06 -40.98
N ILE A 54 -10.41 -3.65 -39.96
CA ILE A 54 -11.45 -2.98 -39.19
C ILE A 54 -10.75 -2.08 -38.16
N GLN A 55 -10.85 -0.77 -38.33
CA GLN A 55 -10.41 0.22 -37.35
C GLN A 55 -11.59 1.10 -36.92
N LEU A 56 -11.87 1.09 -35.62
CA LEU A 56 -12.82 1.99 -34.98
C LEU A 56 -12.08 3.27 -34.54
N THR A 57 -11.82 4.20 -35.48
CA THR A 57 -10.99 5.38 -35.23
C THR A 57 -11.74 6.57 -34.64
N LYS A 58 -11.17 7.18 -33.59
CA LYS A 58 -11.60 8.44 -32.98
C LYS A 58 -10.95 9.65 -33.68
N THR A 59 -11.68 10.77 -33.79
CA THR A 59 -11.09 12.09 -34.08
C THR A 59 -10.52 12.67 -32.77
N ASN A 60 -9.25 13.03 -32.76
CA ASN A 60 -8.57 13.54 -31.57
C ASN A 60 -8.40 15.06 -31.63
N ALA A 61 -8.43 15.72 -30.47
CA ALA A 61 -8.07 17.12 -30.32
C ALA A 61 -7.00 17.26 -29.24
N SER A 62 -5.90 17.95 -29.53
CA SER A 62 -5.00 18.48 -28.52
C SER A 62 -5.42 19.90 -28.17
N ILE A 63 -5.42 20.21 -26.88
CA ILE A 63 -5.90 21.48 -26.32
C ILE A 63 -4.73 22.10 -25.55
N SER A 64 -4.49 23.40 -25.70
CA SER A 64 -3.48 24.09 -24.90
C SER A 64 -3.86 24.08 -23.42
N ALA A 65 -2.87 24.05 -22.53
CA ALA A 65 -3.07 24.19 -21.09
C ALA A 65 -3.91 25.44 -20.76
N GLU A 66 -4.59 25.42 -19.61
CA GLU A 66 -5.32 26.59 -19.10
C GLU A 66 -4.36 27.76 -18.88
N GLY A 67 -4.80 28.96 -19.24
CA GLY A 67 -4.06 30.19 -18.99
C GLY A 67 -4.45 30.77 -17.63
N ASP A 68 -3.52 31.46 -16.98
CA ASP A 68 -3.71 32.03 -15.65
C ASP A 68 -4.69 33.22 -15.65
N ALA A 69 -4.94 33.84 -16.81
CA ALA A 69 -5.87 34.96 -16.97
C ALA A 69 -6.99 34.67 -18.00
N LEU A 70 -8.19 35.22 -17.75
CA LEU A 70 -9.37 35.10 -18.64
C LEU A 70 -9.14 35.61 -20.08
N THR A 71 -8.14 36.47 -20.25
CA THR A 71 -7.71 37.05 -21.53
C THR A 71 -6.82 36.13 -22.38
N ASP A 72 -6.33 35.02 -21.82
CA ASP A 72 -5.32 34.21 -22.47
C ASP A 72 -5.89 33.42 -23.65
N ALA A 73 -5.14 33.39 -24.75
CA ALA A 73 -5.54 32.68 -25.96
C ALA A 73 -5.40 31.15 -25.79
N ARG A 74 -6.42 30.40 -26.19
CA ARG A 74 -6.46 28.93 -26.08
C ARG A 74 -6.58 28.29 -27.46
N SER A 75 -5.77 27.27 -27.71
CA SER A 75 -5.71 26.61 -29.01
C SER A 75 -6.18 25.15 -28.94
N ILE A 76 -6.86 24.70 -30.00
CA ILE A 76 -7.47 23.38 -30.14
C ILE A 76 -7.08 22.85 -31.52
N THR A 77 -6.17 21.89 -31.61
CA THR A 77 -5.73 21.30 -32.88
C THR A 77 -6.48 20.00 -33.14
N LEU A 78 -7.31 19.97 -34.18
CA LEU A 78 -8.01 18.76 -34.61
C LEU A 78 -7.10 17.84 -35.43
N SER A 79 -7.19 16.53 -35.19
CA SER A 79 -6.29 15.52 -35.74
C SER A 79 -6.97 14.17 -35.96
N GLY A 80 -6.38 13.34 -36.85
CA GLY A 80 -6.93 12.04 -37.24
C GLY A 80 -7.78 12.14 -38.52
N LYS A 81 -8.91 11.42 -38.54
CA LYS A 81 -9.86 11.41 -39.68
C LYS A 81 -11.19 12.03 -39.25
N VAL A 82 -11.89 12.67 -40.19
CA VAL A 82 -13.29 13.08 -40.00
C VAL A 82 -14.19 11.84 -39.99
N VAL A 83 -15.13 11.82 -39.05
CA VAL A 83 -16.21 10.85 -38.93
C VAL A 83 -17.52 11.59 -39.24
N VAL A 84 -18.42 10.97 -39.99
CA VAL A 84 -19.74 11.57 -40.28
C VAL A 84 -20.55 11.62 -39.01
N GLY A 85 -21.07 12.80 -38.65
CA GLY A 85 -21.81 13.00 -37.42
C GLY A 85 -21.49 14.32 -36.72
N THR A 86 -22.01 14.46 -35.50
CA THR A 86 -21.97 15.71 -34.75
C THR A 86 -20.67 15.83 -33.94
N TYR A 87 -19.95 16.93 -34.17
CA TYR A 87 -18.86 17.42 -33.35
C TYR A 87 -19.39 18.51 -32.43
N THR A 88 -19.26 18.32 -31.13
CA THR A 88 -19.66 19.30 -30.12
C THR A 88 -18.42 19.76 -29.36
N LEU A 89 -18.04 21.02 -29.54
CA LEU A 89 -17.03 21.66 -28.70
C LEU A 89 -17.73 22.34 -27.52
N LYS A 90 -17.31 22.03 -26.30
CA LYS A 90 -17.78 22.67 -25.06
C LYS A 90 -16.69 23.58 -24.51
N ILE A 91 -17.08 24.79 -24.11
CA ILE A 91 -16.27 25.71 -23.29
C ILE A 91 -17.02 25.91 -21.97
N LYS A 92 -16.33 25.77 -20.83
CA LYS A 92 -16.88 25.96 -19.48
C LYS A 92 -16.03 26.95 -18.68
N ALA A 93 -16.60 28.08 -18.30
CA ALA A 93 -15.95 29.01 -17.37
C ALA A 93 -15.74 28.35 -15.99
N THR A 94 -14.56 28.59 -15.38
CA THR A 94 -14.16 28.03 -14.07
C THR A 94 -14.60 28.89 -12.89
N THR A 95 -14.96 30.16 -13.10
CA THR A 95 -15.48 31.08 -12.08
C THR A 95 -17.00 31.31 -12.22
N PRO A 96 -17.77 31.39 -11.12
CA PRO A 96 -19.21 31.69 -11.17
C PRO A 96 -19.52 33.14 -11.62
N PRO A 97 -20.68 33.38 -12.30
CA PRO A 97 -21.65 32.40 -12.77
C PRO A 97 -21.10 31.56 -13.93
N ALA A 98 -21.17 30.24 -13.79
CA ALA A 98 -20.48 29.29 -14.67
C ALA A 98 -21.26 29.07 -15.98
N ASN A 99 -21.14 30.01 -16.91
CA ASN A 99 -21.68 29.88 -18.25
C ASN A 99 -20.98 28.71 -18.99
N GLU A 100 -21.74 27.70 -19.39
CA GLU A 100 -21.30 26.66 -20.30
C GLU A 100 -21.80 26.96 -21.71
N ALA A 101 -20.89 27.01 -22.68
CA ALA A 101 -21.22 27.25 -24.08
C ALA A 101 -20.91 25.99 -24.92
N TYR A 102 -21.83 25.67 -25.85
CA TYR A 102 -21.79 24.47 -26.68
C TYR A 102 -21.85 24.85 -28.16
N PHE A 103 -20.80 24.51 -28.90
CA PHE A 103 -20.63 24.85 -30.31
C PHE A 103 -20.70 23.58 -31.13
N ILE A 104 -21.69 23.51 -32.03
CA ILE A 104 -22.10 22.27 -32.66
C ILE A 104 -21.96 22.38 -34.18
N TYR A 105 -21.23 21.43 -34.78
CA TYR A 105 -21.14 21.24 -36.22
C TYR A 105 -21.42 19.78 -36.58
N THR A 106 -22.21 19.53 -37.63
CA THR A 106 -22.44 18.16 -38.13
C THR A 106 -21.66 17.97 -39.42
N ALA A 107 -20.64 17.11 -39.35
CA ALA A 107 -19.78 16.77 -40.48
C ALA A 107 -20.48 15.78 -41.42
N THR A 108 -20.29 15.99 -42.72
CA THR A 108 -20.83 15.15 -43.80
C THR A 108 -19.76 14.18 -44.31
N ALA A 109 -20.14 13.26 -45.20
CA ALA A 109 -19.21 12.30 -45.81
C ALA A 109 -18.07 12.94 -46.64
N THR A 110 -18.20 14.22 -47.01
CA THR A 110 -17.18 14.98 -47.75
C THR A 110 -16.42 15.98 -46.89
N SER A 111 -16.80 16.19 -45.63
CA SER A 111 -16.19 17.19 -44.75
C SER A 111 -14.75 16.84 -44.37
N THR A 112 -13.87 17.84 -44.40
CA THR A 112 -12.46 17.77 -43.98
C THR A 112 -12.26 18.32 -42.56
N LEU A 113 -11.13 17.98 -41.92
CA LEU A 113 -10.81 18.52 -40.58
C LEU A 113 -10.69 20.05 -40.56
N SER A 114 -10.28 20.65 -41.68
CA SER A 114 -10.19 22.11 -41.80
C SER A 114 -11.57 22.75 -41.88
N GLU A 115 -12.52 22.15 -42.61
CA GLU A 115 -13.92 22.61 -42.62
C GLU A 115 -14.59 22.42 -41.26
N VAL A 116 -14.33 21.31 -40.55
CA VAL A 116 -14.80 21.12 -39.17
C VAL A 116 -14.25 22.21 -38.25
N ALA A 117 -12.94 22.51 -38.32
CA ALA A 117 -12.33 23.58 -37.55
C ALA A 117 -12.92 24.97 -37.89
N ALA A 118 -13.06 25.29 -39.18
CA ALA A 118 -13.60 26.56 -39.65
C ALA A 118 -15.06 26.78 -39.23
N ASN A 119 -15.91 25.74 -39.32
CA ASN A 119 -17.30 25.84 -38.92
C ASN A 119 -17.45 25.92 -37.38
N LEU A 120 -16.65 25.17 -36.61
CA LEU A 120 -16.64 25.30 -35.15
C LEU A 120 -16.14 26.68 -34.70
N ALA A 121 -15.10 27.23 -35.33
CA ALA A 121 -14.63 28.59 -35.06
C ALA A 121 -15.69 29.66 -35.41
N ALA A 122 -16.40 29.49 -36.53
CA ALA A 122 -17.53 30.35 -36.87
C ALA A 122 -18.63 30.30 -35.80
N ARG A 123 -19.01 29.10 -35.32
CA ARG A 123 -19.96 28.94 -34.21
C ARG A 123 -19.50 29.59 -32.91
N ILE A 124 -18.19 29.60 -32.60
CA ILE A 124 -17.67 30.29 -31.41
C ILE A 124 -17.81 31.81 -31.55
N ASN A 125 -17.62 32.36 -32.75
CA ASN A 125 -17.82 33.78 -33.06
C ASN A 125 -19.31 34.21 -33.11
N GLU A 126 -20.27 33.29 -33.09
CA GLU A 126 -21.71 33.59 -32.94
C GLU A 126 -22.09 33.90 -31.47
N HIS A 127 -21.14 33.85 -30.53
CA HIS A 127 -21.39 33.96 -29.09
C HIS A 127 -20.53 35.04 -28.44
N ASP A 128 -21.16 36.16 -28.07
CA ASP A 128 -20.56 37.45 -27.65
C ASP A 128 -19.34 37.38 -26.69
N ASN A 129 -19.29 36.37 -25.81
CA ASN A 129 -18.20 36.21 -24.83
C ASN A 129 -16.89 35.63 -25.42
N TYR A 130 -16.85 35.19 -26.67
CA TYR A 130 -15.70 34.52 -27.27
C TYR A 130 -15.32 35.08 -28.64
N THR A 131 -14.03 35.04 -28.97
CA THR A 131 -13.52 35.34 -30.31
C THR A 131 -12.60 34.21 -30.74
N ALA A 132 -12.85 33.61 -31.90
CA ALA A 132 -12.10 32.47 -32.42
C ALA A 132 -11.61 32.70 -33.85
N SER A 133 -10.48 32.08 -34.15
CA SER A 133 -9.83 32.07 -35.45
C SER A 133 -9.40 30.64 -35.79
N VAL A 134 -9.12 30.37 -37.08
CA VAL A 134 -8.45 29.13 -37.51
C VAL A 134 -7.13 29.50 -38.16
N GLY A 135 -6.11 28.70 -37.93
CA GLY A 135 -4.82 28.85 -38.60
C GLY A 135 -4.91 28.64 -40.13
N THR A 136 -3.79 28.85 -40.81
CA THR A 136 -3.67 28.66 -42.27
C THR A 136 -2.54 27.69 -42.59
N GLY A 137 -2.56 27.11 -43.80
CA GLY A 137 -1.61 26.06 -44.20
C GLY A 137 -1.66 24.87 -43.25
N ASP A 138 -0.51 24.48 -42.71
CA ASP A 138 -0.37 23.34 -41.78
C ASP A 138 -1.12 23.54 -40.44
N GLN A 139 -1.58 24.76 -40.15
CA GLN A 139 -2.40 25.08 -38.96
C GLN A 139 -3.90 25.17 -39.27
N ALA A 140 -4.34 24.77 -40.47
CA ALA A 140 -5.75 24.88 -40.88
C ALA A 140 -6.73 23.94 -40.14
N THR A 141 -6.26 23.11 -39.20
CA THR A 141 -7.09 22.35 -38.26
C THR A 141 -7.01 22.87 -36.81
N THR A 142 -6.26 23.96 -36.58
CA THR A 142 -6.08 24.59 -35.26
C THR A 142 -7.05 25.76 -35.09
N ILE A 143 -8.01 25.62 -34.18
CA ILE A 143 -8.86 26.71 -33.71
C ILE A 143 -8.13 27.44 -32.57
N THR A 144 -7.91 28.75 -32.69
CA THR A 144 -7.39 29.57 -31.59
C THR A 144 -8.45 30.56 -31.14
N ILE A 145 -8.92 30.40 -29.90
CA ILE A 145 -9.87 31.28 -29.22
C ILE A 145 -9.05 32.35 -28.50
N SER A 146 -9.07 33.58 -29.01
CA SER A 146 -8.21 34.68 -28.57
C SER A 146 -8.75 35.48 -27.38
N THR A 147 -10.01 35.23 -26.99
CA THR A 147 -10.71 36.00 -25.94
C THR A 147 -11.71 35.10 -25.20
N GLY A 148 -11.79 35.23 -23.88
CA GLY A 148 -12.83 34.62 -23.03
C GLY A 148 -12.59 33.15 -22.63
N ALA A 149 -11.62 32.47 -23.24
CA ALA A 149 -11.36 31.05 -23.01
C ALA A 149 -10.23 30.76 -22.00
N GLY A 150 -9.47 31.76 -21.54
CA GLY A 150 -8.19 31.58 -20.82
C GLY A 150 -8.19 30.50 -19.74
N THR A 151 -8.90 30.73 -18.63
CA THR A 151 -9.05 29.78 -17.51
C THR A 151 -10.14 28.70 -17.74
N ALA A 152 -10.73 28.61 -18.94
CA ALA A 152 -11.91 27.78 -19.18
C ALA A 152 -11.56 26.32 -19.50
N VAL A 153 -12.36 25.37 -19.02
CA VAL A 153 -12.24 23.97 -19.45
C VAL A 153 -12.82 23.86 -20.86
N ILE A 154 -11.97 23.44 -21.80
CA ILE A 154 -12.35 23.20 -23.20
C ILE A 154 -12.40 21.69 -23.43
N SER A 155 -13.39 21.18 -24.17
CA SER A 155 -13.44 19.77 -24.55
C SER A 155 -14.14 19.56 -25.89
N LEU A 156 -13.63 18.62 -26.69
CA LEU A 156 -14.30 18.15 -27.90
C LEU A 156 -14.98 16.80 -27.62
N LEU A 157 -16.28 16.76 -27.81
CA LEU A 157 -17.09 15.54 -27.83
C LEU A 157 -17.24 15.09 -29.29
N ALA A 158 -16.84 13.87 -29.56
CA ALA A 158 -16.98 13.20 -30.84
C ALA A 158 -17.60 11.82 -30.60
N ASN A 159 -18.53 11.40 -31.46
CA ASN A 159 -19.25 10.15 -31.30
C ASN A 159 -18.30 8.95 -31.34
N GLU A 160 -18.37 8.12 -30.30
CA GLU A 160 -17.64 6.85 -30.25
C GLU A 160 -18.31 5.83 -31.18
N ALA A 161 -17.53 4.94 -31.79
CA ALA A 161 -18.10 3.86 -32.60
C ALA A 161 -18.66 2.77 -31.67
N ILE A 162 -19.93 2.40 -31.86
CA ILE A 162 -20.68 1.50 -30.97
C ILE A 162 -21.12 0.27 -31.76
N ILE A 163 -20.82 -0.92 -31.24
CA ILE A 163 -21.36 -2.20 -31.68
C ILE A 163 -22.18 -2.79 -30.53
N LYS A 164 -23.45 -3.08 -30.78
CA LYS A 164 -24.43 -3.52 -29.79
C LYS A 164 -25.24 -4.68 -30.38
N ALA A 165 -25.25 -5.84 -29.70
CA ALA A 165 -26.05 -7.01 -30.12
C ALA A 165 -26.59 -7.77 -28.92
N ASP A 166 -27.73 -8.44 -29.07
CA ASP A 166 -28.33 -9.21 -27.97
C ASP A 166 -27.45 -10.40 -27.56
N LYS A 167 -27.20 -11.33 -28.49
CA LYS A 167 -26.47 -12.58 -28.19
C LYS A 167 -25.02 -12.63 -28.67
N LEU A 168 -24.71 -12.14 -29.86
CA LEU A 168 -23.38 -12.33 -30.46
C LEU A 168 -22.89 -11.10 -31.22
N VAL A 169 -21.70 -10.62 -30.84
CA VAL A 169 -20.83 -9.84 -31.73
C VAL A 169 -19.68 -10.74 -32.14
N HIS A 170 -19.52 -10.97 -33.45
CA HIS A 170 -18.37 -11.72 -33.99
C HIS A 170 -17.57 -10.82 -34.94
N LEU A 171 -16.29 -10.57 -34.62
CA LEU A 171 -15.37 -9.82 -35.46
C LEU A 171 -14.23 -10.73 -35.94
N VAL A 172 -13.95 -10.75 -37.24
CA VAL A 172 -12.89 -11.58 -37.85
C VAL A 172 -12.13 -10.77 -38.89
N ALA A 173 -10.82 -10.60 -38.71
CA ALA A 173 -9.93 -9.95 -39.68
C ALA A 173 -8.44 -10.28 -39.41
N PRO A 174 -7.53 -10.09 -40.38
CA PRO A 174 -6.10 -10.30 -40.15
C PRO A 174 -5.51 -9.41 -39.04
N LYS A 175 -6.05 -8.20 -38.88
CA LYS A 175 -5.75 -7.27 -37.78
C LYS A 175 -7.04 -6.57 -37.33
N ILE A 176 -7.21 -6.37 -36.02
CA ILE A 176 -8.39 -5.73 -35.42
C ILE A 176 -7.95 -4.71 -34.37
N GLN A 177 -8.48 -3.48 -34.45
CA GLN A 177 -8.32 -2.46 -33.41
C GLN A 177 -9.67 -1.98 -32.89
N VAL A 178 -9.86 -2.05 -31.57
CA VAL A 178 -11.04 -1.57 -30.84
C VAL A 178 -10.66 -0.36 -29.99
N SER A 179 -11.22 0.80 -30.35
CA SER A 179 -11.11 2.09 -29.63
C SER A 179 -12.49 2.77 -29.50
N GLY A 180 -13.52 1.94 -29.31
CA GLY A 180 -14.93 2.32 -29.12
C GLY A 180 -15.64 1.26 -28.27
N ILE A 181 -16.97 1.28 -28.24
CA ILE A 181 -17.79 0.41 -27.38
C ILE A 181 -18.23 -0.84 -28.15
N ILE A 182 -18.08 -2.01 -27.53
CA ILE A 182 -18.71 -3.27 -27.95
C ILE A 182 -19.48 -3.83 -26.75
N GLU A 183 -20.77 -4.10 -26.93
CA GLU A 183 -21.65 -4.56 -25.85
C GLU A 183 -22.55 -5.72 -26.27
N THR A 184 -22.71 -6.72 -25.39
CA THR A 184 -23.65 -7.83 -25.59
C THR A 184 -24.48 -8.19 -24.36
N GLY A 185 -25.74 -8.59 -24.61
CA GLY A 185 -26.69 -9.04 -23.60
C GLY A 185 -27.46 -7.89 -22.97
N PHE A 186 -28.60 -7.52 -23.57
CA PHE A 186 -29.41 -6.40 -23.08
C PHE A 186 -30.45 -6.86 -22.06
N ASP A 187 -30.44 -6.22 -20.89
CA ASP A 187 -31.58 -6.30 -19.97
C ASP A 187 -32.66 -5.27 -20.36
N GLY A 188 -33.94 -5.63 -20.23
CA GLY A 188 -35.06 -4.70 -20.44
C GLY A 188 -35.63 -4.58 -21.87
N ILE A 189 -35.55 -5.63 -22.71
CA ILE A 189 -36.47 -5.81 -23.86
C ILE A 189 -37.36 -7.03 -23.58
N ALA A 190 -38.63 -6.99 -24.02
CA ALA A 190 -39.71 -7.89 -23.59
C ALA A 190 -39.63 -9.38 -24.04
N TYR A 191 -38.43 -9.88 -24.36
CA TYR A 191 -38.17 -11.25 -24.82
C TYR A 191 -37.13 -11.98 -23.96
N GLY A 192 -37.22 -11.83 -22.63
CA GLY A 192 -36.53 -12.67 -21.64
C GLY A 192 -35.00 -12.51 -21.62
N ALA A 193 -34.51 -11.64 -20.74
CA ALA A 193 -33.06 -11.44 -20.55
C ALA A 193 -32.34 -12.77 -20.30
N SER A 194 -31.37 -13.08 -21.17
CA SER A 194 -30.54 -14.27 -21.08
C SER A 194 -29.08 -13.89 -20.91
N ASN A 195 -28.41 -14.55 -19.97
CA ASN A 195 -26.99 -14.30 -19.63
C ASN A 195 -26.05 -15.00 -20.63
N ASP A 196 -26.36 -14.91 -21.92
CA ASP A 196 -25.69 -15.61 -23.03
C ASP A 196 -25.10 -14.65 -24.08
N GLY A 197 -24.96 -13.37 -23.75
CA GLY A 197 -24.20 -12.41 -24.55
C GLY A 197 -22.77 -12.89 -24.77
N ARG A 198 -22.26 -12.74 -25.99
CA ARG A 198 -20.94 -13.20 -26.40
C ARG A 198 -20.26 -12.20 -27.31
N ILE A 199 -19.16 -11.60 -26.86
CA ILE A 199 -18.22 -10.88 -27.73
C ILE A 199 -17.14 -11.88 -28.14
N LEU A 200 -17.02 -12.18 -29.43
CA LEU A 200 -16.01 -13.06 -29.98
C LEU A 200 -15.18 -12.30 -31.02
N ILE A 201 -13.86 -12.25 -30.83
CA ILE A 201 -12.95 -11.51 -31.71
C ILE A 201 -11.79 -12.41 -32.13
N ASN A 202 -11.71 -12.71 -33.43
CA ASN A 202 -10.73 -13.61 -34.03
C ASN A 202 -9.78 -12.83 -34.96
N ALA A 203 -8.59 -12.53 -34.47
CA ALA A 203 -7.53 -11.87 -35.23
C ALA A 203 -6.57 -12.87 -35.88
N GLY A 204 -6.18 -12.60 -37.12
CA GLY A 204 -5.16 -13.41 -37.81
C GLY A 204 -3.74 -13.19 -37.27
N THR A 205 -3.37 -11.95 -36.95
CA THR A 205 -2.00 -11.57 -36.55
C THR A 205 -1.92 -10.58 -35.39
N GLU A 206 -2.93 -9.72 -35.19
CA GLU A 206 -2.89 -8.69 -34.15
C GLU A 206 -4.30 -8.29 -33.72
N LEU A 207 -4.53 -8.28 -32.41
CA LEU A 207 -5.71 -7.70 -31.77
C LEU A 207 -5.26 -6.63 -30.78
N LYS A 208 -5.81 -5.43 -30.90
CA LYS A 208 -5.50 -4.30 -30.02
C LYS A 208 -6.78 -3.63 -29.49
N VAL A 209 -6.98 -3.69 -28.18
CA VAL A 209 -7.96 -2.87 -27.46
C VAL A 209 -7.21 -1.68 -26.87
N SER A 210 -7.60 -0.46 -27.23
CA SER A 210 -6.91 0.76 -26.77
C SER A 210 -7.88 1.92 -26.67
N GLY A 211 -8.28 2.27 -25.45
CA GLY A 211 -9.41 3.18 -25.22
C GLY A 211 -10.75 2.63 -25.74
N GLY A 212 -10.90 1.30 -25.78
CA GLY A 212 -12.12 0.61 -26.18
C GLY A 212 -12.71 -0.17 -25.01
N TYR A 213 -14.04 -0.23 -24.96
CA TYR A 213 -14.80 -0.85 -23.87
C TYR A 213 -15.54 -2.08 -24.40
N LEU A 214 -15.21 -3.26 -23.90
CA LEU A 214 -15.89 -4.52 -24.24
C LEU A 214 -16.67 -5.00 -23.01
N THR A 215 -18.00 -5.03 -23.10
CA THR A 215 -18.90 -5.40 -22.00
C THR A 215 -19.84 -6.54 -22.40
N SER A 216 -19.99 -7.56 -21.56
CA SER A 216 -20.93 -8.67 -21.82
C SER A 216 -21.64 -9.16 -20.56
N ASN A 217 -22.95 -9.46 -20.67
CA ASN A 217 -23.67 -10.21 -19.62
C ASN A 217 -23.34 -11.71 -19.60
N GLY A 218 -22.58 -12.20 -20.58
CA GLY A 218 -22.07 -13.57 -20.69
C GLY A 218 -20.56 -13.57 -20.84
N THR A 219 -20.04 -13.84 -22.05
CA THR A 219 -18.60 -14.08 -22.29
C THR A 219 -17.93 -13.05 -23.21
N ILE A 220 -16.63 -12.84 -23.01
CA ILE A 220 -15.72 -12.17 -23.93
C ILE A 220 -14.61 -13.14 -24.32
N GLU A 221 -14.45 -13.43 -25.61
CA GLU A 221 -13.43 -14.33 -26.16
C GLU A 221 -12.57 -13.59 -27.19
N LEU A 222 -11.28 -13.46 -26.90
CA LEU A 222 -10.29 -12.77 -27.72
C LEU A 222 -9.23 -13.77 -28.20
N ASN A 223 -9.19 -14.05 -29.51
CA ASN A 223 -8.27 -15.02 -30.11
C ASN A 223 -7.35 -14.34 -31.14
N ALA A 224 -6.03 -14.59 -31.08
CA ALA A 224 -5.05 -14.12 -32.07
C ALA A 224 -4.14 -15.25 -32.58
N GLY A 225 -3.80 -15.20 -33.88
CA GLY A 225 -3.15 -16.32 -34.58
C GLY A 225 -4.14 -17.25 -35.28
N VAL A 226 -5.38 -16.79 -35.49
CA VAL A 226 -6.46 -17.57 -36.10
C VAL A 226 -6.25 -17.69 -37.61
N ASN A 227 -6.43 -18.88 -38.17
CA ASN A 227 -6.32 -19.07 -39.62
C ASN A 227 -7.54 -18.45 -40.34
N MET A 228 -7.29 -17.37 -41.09
CA MET A 228 -8.32 -16.60 -41.82
C MET A 228 -9.00 -17.37 -42.98
N ALA A 229 -8.56 -18.60 -43.30
CA ALA A 229 -9.26 -19.50 -44.24
C ALA A 229 -10.33 -20.39 -43.57
N TRP A 230 -10.40 -20.43 -42.23
CA TRP A 230 -11.43 -21.18 -41.51
C TRP A 230 -12.84 -20.67 -41.83
N GLN A 231 -13.80 -21.59 -41.85
CA GLN A 231 -15.20 -21.27 -42.12
C GLN A 231 -15.92 -20.89 -40.81
N ARG A 232 -17.04 -20.16 -40.93
CA ARG A 232 -17.82 -19.65 -39.78
C ARG A 232 -18.04 -20.68 -38.65
N PRO A 233 -18.42 -21.95 -38.90
CA PRO A 233 -18.59 -22.94 -37.83
C PRO A 233 -17.31 -23.27 -37.05
N GLN A 234 -16.12 -23.12 -37.64
CA GLN A 234 -14.83 -23.28 -36.95
C GLN A 234 -14.42 -22.00 -36.21
N LEU A 235 -14.80 -20.83 -36.75
CA LEU A 235 -14.52 -19.52 -36.15
C LEU A 235 -15.42 -19.22 -34.95
N GLU A 236 -16.64 -19.77 -34.89
CA GLU A 236 -17.59 -19.62 -33.76
C GLU A 236 -17.51 -20.73 -32.71
N ALA A 237 -16.84 -21.85 -33.01
CA ALA A 237 -16.56 -22.92 -32.06
C ALA A 237 -15.51 -22.51 -31.02
N THR A 238 -15.34 -23.33 -29.98
CA THR A 238 -14.23 -23.20 -29.02
C THR A 238 -12.90 -23.41 -29.74
N ILE A 239 -12.17 -22.32 -29.96
CA ILE A 239 -10.79 -22.35 -30.42
C ILE A 239 -9.90 -22.59 -29.19
N THR A 240 -8.84 -23.40 -29.32
CA THR A 240 -7.82 -23.59 -28.27
C THR A 240 -6.50 -22.99 -28.71
N ARG A 241 -5.64 -22.58 -27.75
CA ARG A 241 -4.29 -22.07 -28.05
C ARG A 241 -3.45 -23.01 -28.92
N THR A 242 -3.67 -24.32 -28.90
CA THR A 242 -2.96 -25.28 -29.76
C THR A 242 -3.28 -25.14 -31.26
N GLN A 243 -4.39 -24.47 -31.60
CA GLN A 243 -4.83 -24.21 -32.98
C GLN A 243 -4.46 -22.79 -33.45
N LEU A 244 -3.83 -21.98 -32.59
CA LEU A 244 -3.38 -20.62 -32.89
C LEU A 244 -1.89 -20.62 -33.25
N SER A 245 -1.52 -19.88 -34.29
CA SER A 245 -0.14 -19.85 -34.82
C SER A 245 0.41 -18.43 -34.82
N GLY A 246 1.18 -18.08 -33.79
CA GLY A 246 1.68 -16.71 -33.61
C GLY A 246 0.56 -15.71 -33.37
N GLY A 247 0.82 -14.43 -33.68
CA GLY A 247 -0.12 -13.33 -33.49
C GLY A 247 -0.29 -12.89 -32.03
N THR A 248 -0.56 -11.60 -31.83
CA THR A 248 -0.52 -10.97 -30.50
C THR A 248 -1.86 -10.38 -30.07
N ILE A 249 -2.07 -10.29 -28.76
CA ILE A 249 -3.18 -9.54 -28.15
C ILE A 249 -2.61 -8.45 -27.26
N SER A 250 -3.12 -7.23 -27.40
CA SER A 250 -2.79 -6.10 -26.53
C SER A 250 -4.04 -5.40 -26.02
N VAL A 251 -4.06 -5.10 -24.72
CA VAL A 251 -5.05 -4.23 -24.06
C VAL A 251 -4.26 -3.09 -23.43
N ALA A 252 -4.49 -1.85 -23.83
CA ALA A 252 -3.61 -0.73 -23.48
C ALA A 252 -4.34 0.58 -23.12
N GLY A 253 -3.77 1.33 -22.19
CA GLY A 253 -4.33 2.57 -21.64
C GLY A 253 -5.71 2.35 -21.02
N GLN A 254 -6.70 3.14 -21.46
CA GLN A 254 -8.11 3.04 -21.10
C GLN A 254 -8.86 1.85 -21.74
N GLY A 255 -8.19 0.71 -21.97
CA GLY A 255 -8.82 -0.51 -22.49
C GLY A 255 -9.54 -1.29 -21.38
N LEU A 256 -10.83 -1.60 -21.57
CA LEU A 256 -11.65 -2.32 -20.60
C LEU A 256 -12.21 -3.64 -21.19
N LEU A 257 -12.05 -4.74 -20.46
CA LEU A 257 -12.77 -5.99 -20.68
C LEU A 257 -13.62 -6.32 -19.44
N ASN A 258 -14.93 -6.49 -19.59
CA ASN A 258 -15.86 -6.75 -18.48
C ASN A 258 -16.94 -7.77 -18.88
N ALA A 259 -16.89 -8.98 -18.33
CA ALA A 259 -17.85 -10.05 -18.62
C ALA A 259 -18.47 -10.62 -17.34
N ALA A 260 -19.80 -10.64 -17.21
CA ALA A 260 -20.43 -11.25 -16.03
C ALA A 260 -20.19 -12.77 -15.96
N GLY A 261 -20.05 -13.43 -17.10
CA GLY A 261 -19.49 -14.78 -17.28
C GLY A 261 -17.97 -14.74 -17.40
N ALA A 262 -17.39 -15.29 -18.47
CA ALA A 262 -15.94 -15.49 -18.58
C ALA A 262 -15.25 -14.51 -19.56
N VAL A 263 -14.02 -14.10 -19.24
CA VAL A 263 -13.09 -13.47 -20.18
C VAL A 263 -12.00 -14.47 -20.56
N ALA A 264 -11.93 -14.86 -21.82
CA ALA A 264 -10.91 -15.75 -22.36
C ALA A 264 -10.03 -15.02 -23.39
N ILE A 265 -8.71 -15.02 -23.18
CA ILE A 265 -7.72 -14.40 -24.04
C ILE A 265 -6.74 -15.48 -24.49
N GLN A 266 -6.66 -15.74 -25.79
CA GLN A 266 -5.79 -16.76 -26.36
C GLN A 266 -4.96 -16.21 -27.51
N ALA A 267 -3.64 -16.33 -27.43
CA ALA A 267 -2.73 -15.90 -28.49
C ALA A 267 -1.78 -17.05 -28.86
N GLY A 268 -1.48 -17.20 -30.15
CA GLY A 268 -0.39 -18.06 -30.59
C GLY A 268 1.01 -17.43 -30.39
N GLY A 269 1.07 -16.12 -30.11
CA GLY A 269 2.24 -15.36 -29.67
C GLY A 269 1.98 -14.65 -28.33
N ASP A 270 2.62 -13.49 -28.13
CA ASP A 270 2.57 -12.73 -26.85
C ASP A 270 1.19 -12.10 -26.54
N VAL A 271 0.88 -11.98 -25.23
CA VAL A 271 -0.21 -11.17 -24.69
C VAL A 271 0.34 -10.05 -23.80
N THR A 272 -0.12 -8.82 -23.98
CA THR A 272 0.25 -7.67 -23.15
C THR A 272 -0.97 -6.92 -22.64
N LEU A 273 -1.08 -6.78 -21.32
CA LEU A 273 -1.93 -5.79 -20.66
C LEU A 273 -1.02 -4.64 -20.20
N ASP A 274 -1.24 -3.45 -20.75
CA ASP A 274 -0.51 -2.21 -20.45
C ASP A 274 -1.50 -1.09 -20.10
N ALA A 275 -2.21 -1.26 -18.99
CA ALA A 275 -3.35 -0.44 -18.62
C ALA A 275 -2.96 0.78 -17.76
N ASP A 276 -3.78 1.84 -17.85
CA ASP A 276 -3.63 3.04 -17.02
C ASP A 276 -3.99 2.77 -15.54
N PRO A 277 -3.43 3.53 -14.57
CA PRO A 277 -3.73 3.42 -13.13
C PRO A 277 -5.20 3.45 -12.74
N GLY A 278 -6.02 4.13 -13.52
CA GLY A 278 -7.46 4.11 -13.42
C GLY A 278 -8.06 4.05 -14.81
N VAL A 279 -8.77 2.98 -15.12
CA VAL A 279 -9.62 2.90 -16.29
C VAL A 279 -10.93 3.62 -15.96
N ALA A 280 -11.28 4.64 -16.74
CA ALA A 280 -12.50 5.41 -16.54
C ALA A 280 -13.75 4.55 -16.76
N SER A 281 -14.80 4.79 -15.97
CA SER A 281 -16.12 4.24 -16.24
C SER A 281 -16.63 4.68 -17.62
N GLY A 282 -17.28 3.75 -18.33
CA GLY A 282 -17.84 4.00 -19.66
C GLY A 282 -18.88 5.12 -19.65
N LYS A 283 -18.95 5.91 -20.72
CA LYS A 283 -19.78 7.11 -20.79
C LYS A 283 -21.23 6.82 -21.19
N GLU A 284 -22.14 7.65 -20.70
CA GLU A 284 -23.51 7.70 -21.19
C GLU A 284 -23.58 8.11 -22.67
N VAL A 285 -24.47 7.46 -23.42
CA VAL A 285 -24.81 7.82 -24.80
C VAL A 285 -26.33 7.88 -24.91
N GLN A 286 -26.87 9.08 -25.18
CA GLN A 286 -28.29 9.26 -25.44
C GLN A 286 -28.62 8.81 -26.87
N ILE A 287 -29.65 7.98 -27.01
CA ILE A 287 -30.11 7.49 -28.32
C ILE A 287 -31.49 8.09 -28.62
N PRO A 288 -31.67 8.82 -29.74
CA PRO A 288 -32.98 9.28 -30.16
C PRO A 288 -33.81 8.09 -30.66
N VAL A 289 -34.97 7.87 -30.04
CA VAL A 289 -35.96 6.89 -30.49
C VAL A 289 -37.06 7.66 -31.21
N TYR A 290 -37.23 7.39 -32.50
CA TYR A 290 -38.31 7.96 -33.30
C TYR A 290 -39.55 7.08 -33.17
N THR A 291 -40.65 7.65 -32.67
CA THR A 291 -41.95 6.97 -32.62
C THR A 291 -42.98 7.74 -33.43
N THR A 292 -43.80 7.03 -34.20
CA THR A 292 -44.85 7.65 -35.00
C THR A 292 -46.11 7.77 -34.16
N VAL A 293 -46.56 9.01 -33.91
CA VAL A 293 -47.70 9.32 -33.03
C VAL A 293 -48.80 9.98 -33.86
N ALA A 294 -50.05 9.59 -33.61
CA ALA A 294 -51.21 10.13 -34.30
C ALA A 294 -51.65 11.45 -33.65
N LYS A 295 -51.45 12.58 -34.33
CA LYS A 295 -51.81 13.91 -33.84
C LYS A 295 -53.04 14.40 -34.61
N THR A 296 -54.05 14.88 -33.89
CA THR A 296 -55.27 15.40 -34.51
C THR A 296 -55.22 16.92 -34.55
N VAL A 297 -55.43 17.50 -35.73
CA VAL A 297 -55.43 18.93 -35.97
C VAL A 297 -56.80 19.41 -36.45
N ASP A 298 -57.12 20.64 -36.08
CA ASP A 298 -58.38 21.31 -36.34
C ASP A 298 -58.26 22.17 -37.62
N VAL A 299 -59.13 21.93 -38.62
CA VAL A 299 -59.13 22.63 -39.91
C VAL A 299 -60.47 23.32 -40.15
N VAL A 300 -60.43 24.61 -40.50
CA VAL A 300 -61.62 25.41 -40.84
C VAL A 300 -62.23 24.94 -42.16
N THR A 301 -63.56 24.86 -42.21
CA THR A 301 -64.32 24.30 -43.36
C THR A 301 -65.46 25.18 -43.88
N ASP A 302 -66.05 26.07 -43.07
CA ASP A 302 -67.06 27.06 -43.49
C ASP A 302 -67.16 28.24 -42.49
N TYR A 303 -68.01 29.25 -42.74
CA TYR A 303 -68.21 30.44 -41.88
C TYR A 303 -69.69 30.90 -41.79
N ARG A 304 -70.10 31.47 -40.65
CA ARG A 304 -71.46 32.06 -40.43
C ARG A 304 -71.41 33.42 -39.71
N GLN A 305 -72.38 34.30 -39.99
CA GLN A 305 -72.56 35.62 -39.34
C GLN A 305 -73.82 35.71 -38.46
N VAL A 306 -73.74 36.38 -37.31
CA VAL A 306 -74.84 36.74 -36.35
C VAL A 306 -74.37 37.94 -35.48
N GLU A 307 -75.16 38.82 -34.85
CA GLU A 307 -76.32 39.65 -35.28
C GLU A 307 -76.50 40.81 -34.25
N ASP A 308 -77.01 41.99 -34.64
CA ASP A 308 -76.79 43.29 -33.94
C ASP A 308 -78.07 44.15 -33.85
N GLY A 309 -78.27 45.06 -32.89
CA GLY A 309 -77.38 45.55 -31.82
C GLY A 309 -77.98 45.44 -30.40
N THR A 310 -77.47 46.19 -29.41
CA THR A 310 -77.75 45.92 -27.99
C THR A 310 -79.09 46.46 -27.45
N MET A 311 -79.86 45.60 -26.75
CA MET A 311 -80.77 46.02 -25.67
C MET A 311 -81.13 44.91 -24.62
N LEU A 312 -81.11 45.33 -23.37
CA LEU A 312 -81.49 44.71 -22.09
C LEU A 312 -82.74 43.74 -22.06
N VAL A 313 -82.58 42.40 -21.84
CA VAL A 313 -83.63 41.36 -21.49
C VAL A 313 -83.16 40.23 -20.49
N PRO A 314 -83.95 39.73 -19.51
CA PRO A 314 -83.52 38.66 -18.56
C PRO A 314 -83.35 37.25 -19.15
N GLU A 315 -82.43 36.46 -18.59
CA GLU A 315 -82.20 35.05 -18.95
C GLU A 315 -82.01 34.14 -17.70
N ILE A 316 -82.34 32.85 -17.82
CA ILE A 316 -82.12 31.82 -16.80
C ILE A 316 -81.00 30.91 -17.30
N THR A 317 -79.82 30.96 -16.67
CA THR A 317 -78.66 30.17 -17.05
C THR A 317 -78.40 29.04 -16.05
N TRP A 318 -77.97 27.90 -16.59
CA TRP A 318 -77.35 26.84 -15.81
C TRP A 318 -75.85 27.03 -15.91
N GLU A 319 -75.23 27.49 -14.82
CA GLU A 319 -73.79 27.73 -14.75
C GLU A 319 -73.08 26.41 -14.43
N ARG A 320 -72.07 26.10 -15.26
CA ARG A 320 -71.14 25.01 -15.00
C ARG A 320 -70.29 25.39 -13.79
N THR A 321 -70.55 24.75 -12.67
CA THR A 321 -69.60 24.78 -11.56
C THR A 321 -68.55 23.70 -11.82
N GLU A 322 -67.28 24.08 -11.96
CA GLU A 322 -66.19 23.13 -11.81
C GLU A 322 -66.12 22.70 -10.34
N ILE A 323 -66.30 21.41 -10.10
CA ILE A 323 -65.99 20.79 -8.81
C ILE A 323 -64.59 20.22 -8.95
N THR A 324 -63.65 20.80 -8.21
CA THR A 324 -62.26 20.36 -8.16
C THR A 324 -62.13 19.28 -7.09
N GLU A 325 -62.04 18.01 -7.50
CA GLU A 325 -61.67 16.93 -6.59
C GLU A 325 -60.15 16.73 -6.62
N ALA A 326 -59.56 16.56 -5.44
CA ALA A 326 -58.15 16.27 -5.27
C ALA A 326 -57.87 14.83 -5.71
N GLY A 327 -56.92 14.64 -6.63
CA GLY A 327 -56.36 13.32 -6.92
C GLY A 327 -55.59 12.75 -5.72
N ILE A 328 -55.14 11.50 -5.85
CA ILE A 328 -54.16 10.94 -4.91
C ILE A 328 -52.86 11.75 -5.09
N PRO A 329 -52.29 12.38 -4.04
CA PRO A 329 -51.10 13.21 -4.20
C PRO A 329 -49.88 12.37 -4.61
N GLU A 330 -49.12 12.85 -5.59
CA GLU A 330 -47.89 12.21 -6.06
C GLU A 330 -46.67 12.92 -5.47
N LEU A 331 -45.64 12.15 -5.12
CA LEU A 331 -44.46 12.65 -4.42
C LEU A 331 -43.38 13.03 -5.42
N VAL A 332 -43.17 14.33 -5.62
CA VAL A 332 -42.27 14.88 -6.66
C VAL A 332 -41.09 15.67 -6.06
N GLU A 333 -39.94 15.68 -6.75
CA GLU A 333 -38.78 16.48 -6.34
C GLU A 333 -38.99 17.95 -6.73
N ILE A 334 -39.14 18.81 -5.72
CA ILE A 334 -39.47 20.23 -5.89
C ILE A 334 -38.32 21.18 -5.51
N GLY A 335 -37.17 20.65 -5.11
CA GLY A 335 -36.08 21.45 -4.57
C GLY A 335 -34.96 20.61 -3.95
N LYS A 336 -33.95 21.29 -3.40
CA LYS A 336 -32.82 20.67 -2.68
C LYS A 336 -32.48 21.46 -1.42
N GLU A 337 -32.05 20.72 -0.40
CA GLU A 337 -31.44 21.29 0.80
C GLU A 337 -30.03 20.76 1.01
N PHE A 338 -29.13 21.62 1.50
CA PHE A 338 -27.79 21.24 1.96
C PHE A 338 -27.41 22.07 3.18
N THR A 339 -26.47 21.59 3.99
CA THR A 339 -25.96 22.34 5.14
C THR A 339 -24.67 23.05 4.74
N THR A 340 -24.56 24.34 5.05
CA THR A 340 -23.31 25.10 5.02
C THR A 340 -22.87 25.42 6.45
N MET A 341 -21.57 25.42 6.74
CA MET A 341 -21.04 25.77 8.07
C MET A 341 -19.62 26.32 7.99
N THR A 342 -19.20 27.07 9.02
CA THR A 342 -17.80 27.48 9.18
C THR A 342 -17.06 26.40 9.98
N VAL A 343 -16.07 25.75 9.37
CA VAL A 343 -15.21 24.75 10.01
C VAL A 343 -13.88 25.39 10.39
N VAL A 344 -13.40 25.11 11.58
CA VAL A 344 -12.05 25.45 12.03
C VAL A 344 -11.30 24.15 12.31
N LEU A 345 -10.31 23.86 11.48
CA LEU A 345 -9.36 22.78 11.70
C LEU A 345 -8.20 23.32 12.56
N THR A 346 -8.03 22.78 13.76
CA THR A 346 -6.86 23.04 14.62
C THR A 346 -5.97 21.81 14.62
N GLN A 347 -4.69 21.95 14.28
CA GLN A 347 -3.74 20.84 14.31
C GLN A 347 -3.57 20.32 15.74
N LEU A 348 -3.58 18.99 15.89
CA LEU A 348 -3.26 18.31 17.15
C LEU A 348 -1.80 17.84 17.18
N GLY A 349 -1.24 17.49 16.02
CA GLY A 349 0.10 16.91 15.88
C GLY A 349 0.17 16.13 14.57
N TYR A 350 0.71 14.92 14.62
CA TYR A 350 0.89 14.01 13.49
C TYR A 350 0.43 12.58 13.85
N TYR A 351 -0.12 11.86 12.87
CA TYR A 351 -0.67 10.52 13.04
C TYR A 351 -0.17 9.55 11.97
N ASN A 352 0.25 8.36 12.37
CA ASN A 352 0.56 7.25 11.49
C ASN A 352 -0.62 6.26 11.52
N ALA A 353 -1.36 6.17 10.42
CA ALA A 353 -2.56 5.34 10.35
C ALA A 353 -2.28 3.83 10.22
N VAL A 354 -1.02 3.42 10.01
CA VAL A 354 -0.59 2.01 9.99
C VAL A 354 -0.30 1.56 11.41
N THR A 355 0.60 2.25 12.13
CA THR A 355 0.97 1.91 13.52
C THR A 355 -0.05 2.37 14.56
N LYS A 356 -1.03 3.19 14.16
CA LYS A 356 -2.01 3.89 15.02
C LYS A 356 -1.39 4.86 16.03
N GLN A 357 -0.10 5.18 15.88
CA GLN A 357 0.62 6.08 16.78
C GLN A 357 0.31 7.55 16.45
N PHE A 358 0.17 8.34 17.51
CA PHE A 358 0.17 9.79 17.47
C PHE A 358 1.53 10.29 17.96
N LYS A 359 2.08 11.31 17.30
CA LYS A 359 3.22 12.10 17.78
C LYS A 359 2.82 13.57 17.75
N GLU A 360 3.22 14.29 18.78
CA GLU A 360 3.00 15.74 18.86
C GLU A 360 3.90 16.47 17.86
N THR A 361 5.23 16.28 17.97
CA THR A 361 6.24 16.80 17.04
C THR A 361 7.24 15.71 16.67
N PHE A 362 8.25 16.07 15.88
CA PHE A 362 9.45 15.26 15.63
C PHE A 362 10.71 15.99 16.09
N ILE A 363 11.72 15.25 16.51
CA ILE A 363 12.97 15.76 17.07
C ILE A 363 14.15 15.25 16.24
N GLU A 364 14.96 16.17 15.73
CA GLU A 364 16.15 15.83 14.93
C GLU A 364 17.25 15.24 15.81
N GLY A 365 17.75 14.08 15.39
CA GLY A 365 18.60 13.15 16.13
C GLY A 365 17.81 11.99 16.73
N LEU A 366 16.59 12.21 17.23
CA LEU A 366 15.78 11.18 17.92
C LEU A 366 14.79 10.45 17.00
N ASP A 367 14.02 11.19 16.19
CA ASP A 367 12.96 10.64 15.34
C ASP A 367 13.38 10.52 13.87
N TYR A 368 14.29 11.38 13.44
CA TYR A 368 14.89 11.45 12.11
C TYR A 368 16.26 12.13 12.25
N SER A 369 17.15 11.99 11.27
CA SER A 369 18.35 12.83 11.21
C SER A 369 18.55 13.43 9.83
N ASN A 370 19.01 14.68 9.79
CA ASN A 370 19.34 15.38 8.54
C ASN A 370 20.44 14.69 7.74
N ASN A 371 21.32 13.91 8.41
CA ASN A 371 22.39 13.15 7.78
C ASN A 371 21.90 11.88 7.04
N ASN A 372 20.64 11.47 7.21
CA ASN A 372 20.09 10.32 6.48
C ASN A 372 19.70 10.74 5.04
N SER A 373 20.42 10.20 4.05
CA SER A 373 20.18 10.45 2.61
C SER A 373 18.78 10.05 2.14
N ASP A 374 18.20 9.02 2.74
CA ASP A 374 17.04 8.32 2.19
C ASP A 374 15.77 9.16 2.32
N ILE A 375 15.73 10.02 3.35
CA ILE A 375 14.70 11.03 3.60
C ILE A 375 14.63 12.02 2.41
N TRP A 376 15.78 12.47 1.91
CA TRP A 376 15.87 13.59 0.97
C TRP A 376 15.71 13.18 -0.50
N THR A 377 15.54 11.89 -0.77
CA THR A 377 15.32 11.32 -2.12
C THR A 377 14.09 11.89 -2.85
N ALA A 378 13.13 12.46 -2.12
CA ALA A 378 11.88 13.04 -2.64
C ALA A 378 12.03 14.43 -3.32
N GLY A 379 13.25 14.90 -3.59
CA GLY A 379 13.51 16.16 -4.30
C GLY A 379 13.50 17.42 -3.44
N ALA A 380 13.49 17.28 -2.11
CA ALA A 380 13.79 18.37 -1.19
C ALA A 380 15.30 18.61 -1.11
N LEU A 381 15.73 19.85 -0.85
CA LEU A 381 17.14 20.13 -0.55
C LEU A 381 17.48 19.59 0.86
N VAL A 382 18.64 18.94 0.98
CA VAL A 382 19.17 18.49 2.27
C VAL A 382 19.33 19.71 3.20
N PRO A 383 18.77 19.70 4.43
CA PRO A 383 18.94 20.79 5.39
C PRO A 383 20.39 20.89 5.88
N ASP A 384 20.74 21.97 6.59
CA ASP A 384 21.94 21.92 7.45
C ASP A 384 21.73 20.82 8.50
N THR A 385 22.79 20.06 8.78
CA THR A 385 22.84 18.94 9.71
C THR A 385 22.13 19.22 11.04
N VAL A 386 22.28 20.44 11.59
CA VAL A 386 21.70 20.85 12.88
C VAL A 386 20.25 21.35 12.81
N THR A 387 19.60 21.33 11.65
CA THR A 387 18.26 21.91 11.44
C THR A 387 17.17 21.10 12.15
N VAL A 388 16.75 21.56 13.32
CA VAL A 388 15.62 20.98 14.06
C VAL A 388 14.28 21.22 13.37
N TRP A 389 13.26 20.40 13.72
CA TRP A 389 11.96 20.32 13.04
C TRP A 389 11.30 21.65 12.71
N LYS A 390 11.33 22.61 13.63
CA LYS A 390 10.82 23.98 13.42
C LYS A 390 11.39 24.63 12.14
N GLY A 391 12.70 24.51 11.92
CA GLY A 391 13.46 25.17 10.86
C GLY A 391 13.38 24.51 9.48
N LEU A 392 12.87 23.28 9.38
CA LEU A 392 12.60 22.64 8.09
C LEU A 392 11.48 23.37 7.33
N ASP A 393 11.60 23.49 6.01
CA ASP A 393 10.51 23.98 5.16
C ASP A 393 9.37 22.94 5.01
N ASP A 394 8.20 23.33 4.48
CA ASP A 394 7.04 22.43 4.36
C ASP A 394 7.31 21.23 3.41
N THR A 395 8.25 21.33 2.46
CA THR A 395 8.73 20.23 1.59
C THR A 395 9.64 19.28 2.35
N GLN A 396 10.58 19.82 3.13
CA GLN A 396 11.48 19.03 3.98
C GLN A 396 10.70 18.29 5.08
N LYS A 397 9.73 18.96 5.71
CA LYS A 397 8.77 18.35 6.65
C LYS A 397 7.98 17.22 5.98
N LEU A 398 7.48 17.43 4.75
CA LEU A 398 6.76 16.40 4.00
C LEU A 398 7.65 15.19 3.66
N ALA A 399 8.95 15.40 3.38
CA ALA A 399 9.91 14.33 3.13
C ALA A 399 10.09 13.42 4.37
N VAL A 400 10.35 14.02 5.54
CA VAL A 400 10.44 13.29 6.82
C VAL A 400 9.11 12.60 7.17
N LEU A 401 7.97 13.27 6.98
CA LEU A 401 6.64 12.68 7.24
C LEU A 401 6.37 11.45 6.37
N ASN A 402 6.73 11.50 5.09
CA ASN A 402 6.58 10.37 4.18
C ASN A 402 7.52 9.22 4.57
N TYR A 403 8.77 9.49 4.92
CA TYR A 403 9.74 8.50 5.39
C TYR A 403 9.27 7.78 6.68
N LEU A 404 8.70 8.53 7.63
CA LEU A 404 8.19 7.98 8.90
C LEU A 404 6.74 7.42 8.80
N GLY A 405 6.06 7.59 7.67
CA GLY A 405 4.67 7.15 7.46
C GLY A 405 3.59 7.97 8.18
N TYR A 406 3.91 9.18 8.65
CA TYR A 406 2.98 10.06 9.36
C TYR A 406 2.33 11.09 8.42
N LYS A 407 1.17 11.63 8.82
CA LYS A 407 0.60 12.87 8.25
C LYS A 407 0.07 13.78 9.37
N PRO A 408 -0.03 15.10 9.14
CA PRO A 408 -0.64 16.01 10.12
C PRO A 408 -2.07 15.59 10.45
N ILE A 409 -2.46 15.71 11.72
CA ILE A 409 -3.82 15.42 12.19
C ILE A 409 -4.46 16.68 12.80
N TYR A 410 -5.72 16.94 12.44
CA TYR A 410 -6.48 18.12 12.87
C TYR A 410 -7.76 17.73 13.61
N GLN A 411 -8.07 18.46 14.68
CA GLN A 411 -9.38 18.44 15.31
C GLN A 411 -10.36 19.25 14.47
N PHE A 412 -11.47 18.61 14.07
CA PHE A 412 -12.62 19.29 13.49
C PHE A 412 -13.41 20.03 14.57
N ASN A 413 -13.66 21.31 14.36
CA ASN A 413 -14.62 22.14 15.08
C ASN A 413 -15.48 22.88 14.07
N TYR A 414 -16.75 23.15 14.37
CA TYR A 414 -17.64 23.88 13.47
C TYR A 414 -18.51 24.92 14.21
N PHE A 415 -18.93 25.94 13.45
CA PHE A 415 -19.71 27.09 13.91
C PHE A 415 -20.67 27.55 12.79
N ASP A 416 -21.71 28.30 13.15
CA ASP A 416 -22.64 28.96 12.22
C ASP A 416 -23.25 28.02 11.15
N ALA A 417 -23.63 26.81 11.57
CA ALA A 417 -24.26 25.83 10.69
C ALA A 417 -25.68 26.25 10.29
N LYS A 418 -25.95 26.23 8.97
CA LYS A 418 -27.19 26.67 8.34
C LYS A 418 -27.60 25.68 7.27
N ARG A 419 -28.87 25.27 7.27
CA ARG A 419 -29.48 24.62 6.10
C ARG A 419 -29.84 25.70 5.08
N VAL A 420 -29.31 25.56 3.87
CA VAL A 420 -29.69 26.30 2.67
C VAL A 420 -30.80 25.50 2.00
N ILE A 421 -31.93 26.15 1.75
CA ILE A 421 -33.12 25.53 1.16
C ILE A 421 -33.44 26.27 -0.15
N THR A 422 -33.45 25.53 -1.25
CA THR A 422 -33.82 26.01 -2.58
C THR A 422 -34.99 25.17 -3.08
N ARG A 423 -36.16 25.79 -3.27
CA ARG A 423 -37.35 25.15 -3.86
C ARG A 423 -37.70 25.85 -5.18
N ASN A 424 -38.44 25.16 -6.04
CA ASN A 424 -38.94 25.71 -7.30
C ASN A 424 -40.11 26.70 -7.10
N ASP A 425 -40.71 26.74 -5.90
CA ASP A 425 -41.89 27.54 -5.55
C ASP A 425 -41.58 28.81 -4.73
N ARG A 426 -40.32 29.05 -4.36
CA ARG A 426 -39.88 30.19 -3.54
C ARG A 426 -38.39 30.49 -3.70
N ASP A 427 -38.03 31.77 -3.63
CA ASP A 427 -36.64 32.24 -3.48
C ASP A 427 -35.85 31.45 -2.40
N PRO A 428 -34.55 31.16 -2.63
CA PRO A 428 -33.71 30.44 -1.67
C PRO A 428 -33.63 31.15 -0.31
N TYR A 429 -33.70 30.37 0.77
CA TYR A 429 -33.57 30.89 2.13
C TYR A 429 -32.66 30.00 2.99
N THR A 430 -32.23 30.53 4.14
CA THR A 430 -31.36 29.79 5.07
C THR A 430 -31.97 29.75 6.47
N VAL A 431 -31.72 28.65 7.19
CA VAL A 431 -32.19 28.42 8.55
C VAL A 431 -31.03 27.89 9.40
N ALA A 432 -30.78 28.48 10.56
CA ALA A 432 -29.79 27.95 11.50
C ALA A 432 -30.14 26.50 11.91
N THR A 433 -29.15 25.62 11.96
CA THR A 433 -29.37 24.18 12.16
C THR A 433 -28.22 23.54 12.94
N THR A 434 -28.51 22.45 13.65
CA THR A 434 -27.49 21.52 14.15
C THR A 434 -27.39 20.34 13.17
N PRO A 435 -26.19 19.95 12.69
CA PRO A 435 -26.02 18.77 11.84
C PRO A 435 -26.47 17.49 12.56
N ALA A 436 -27.02 16.51 11.81
CA ALA A 436 -27.64 15.31 12.40
C ALA A 436 -26.67 14.40 13.17
N TRP A 437 -25.36 14.53 12.91
CA TRP A 437 -24.27 13.86 13.62
C TRP A 437 -23.82 14.57 14.91
N ASP A 438 -24.02 15.89 15.08
CA ASP A 438 -23.65 16.59 16.34
C ASP A 438 -24.75 16.44 17.40
N LYS A 439 -25.08 15.20 17.76
CA LYS A 439 -25.97 14.90 18.90
C LYS A 439 -25.20 15.07 20.21
N ARG A 440 -24.88 16.30 20.59
CA ARG A 440 -24.25 16.58 21.88
C ARG A 440 -25.11 16.05 23.02
N PRO A 441 -24.55 15.30 23.98
CA PRO A 441 -25.27 14.93 25.18
C PRO A 441 -25.65 16.18 25.99
N ASP A 442 -26.74 16.07 26.75
CA ASP A 442 -27.21 17.09 27.69
C ASP A 442 -26.07 17.50 28.64
N ALA A 443 -25.75 18.80 28.69
CA ALA A 443 -24.65 19.36 29.47
C ALA A 443 -24.79 19.16 31.00
N SER A 444 -25.94 18.65 31.48
CA SER A 444 -26.14 18.21 32.87
C SER A 444 -25.60 16.81 33.17
N LYS A 445 -25.10 16.05 32.19
CA LYS A 445 -24.57 14.69 32.37
C LYS A 445 -23.09 14.58 31.99
N SER A 446 -22.28 14.18 32.97
CA SER A 446 -20.94 13.64 32.71
C SER A 446 -21.06 12.37 31.88
N VAL A 447 -20.41 12.34 30.72
CA VAL A 447 -20.31 11.15 29.86
C VAL A 447 -18.92 10.54 30.05
N ASP A 448 -18.91 9.26 30.39
CA ASP A 448 -17.71 8.43 30.53
C ASP A 448 -17.36 7.82 29.16
N TRP A 449 -16.08 7.83 28.79
CA TRP A 449 -15.59 7.55 27.43
C TRP A 449 -14.78 6.23 27.36
N SER A 450 -15.17 5.24 28.14
CA SER A 450 -14.33 4.08 28.47
C SER A 450 -14.63 2.77 27.72
N GLU A 451 -15.71 2.67 26.93
CA GLU A 451 -16.05 1.43 26.20
C GLU A 451 -16.08 1.59 24.66
N ALA A 452 -15.62 0.55 23.97
CA ALA A 452 -15.70 0.45 22.52
C ALA A 452 -16.95 -0.33 22.09
N LYS A 453 -17.64 0.18 21.06
CA LYS A 453 -18.74 -0.45 20.32
C LYS A 453 -20.07 -0.63 21.07
N ILE A 454 -20.97 0.35 20.89
CA ILE A 454 -22.36 0.05 20.55
C ILE A 454 -22.67 0.65 19.18
N GLU A 455 -23.30 -0.13 18.31
CA GLU A 455 -23.69 0.26 16.96
C GLU A 455 -24.89 1.22 17.02
N GLY A 456 -24.63 2.53 16.94
CA GLY A 456 -25.66 3.58 16.97
C GLY A 456 -25.33 4.85 17.78
N ASP A 457 -24.24 4.86 18.55
CA ASP A 457 -23.83 6.07 19.29
C ASP A 457 -23.13 7.09 18.36
N THR A 458 -23.70 8.30 18.26
CA THR A 458 -23.20 9.40 17.42
C THR A 458 -22.32 10.41 18.18
N THR A 459 -21.91 10.11 19.41
CA THR A 459 -21.00 10.98 20.19
C THR A 459 -19.52 10.67 19.98
N VAL A 460 -19.20 9.47 19.49
CA VAL A 460 -17.83 8.99 19.20
C VAL A 460 -17.16 9.86 18.13
N GLN A 461 -15.86 10.13 18.26
CA GLN A 461 -15.05 10.76 17.21
C GLN A 461 -14.16 9.75 16.50
N GLY A 462 -14.26 9.70 15.16
CA GLY A 462 -13.37 8.93 14.28
C GLY A 462 -12.20 9.77 13.76
N ILE A 463 -11.18 9.10 13.20
CA ILE A 463 -10.07 9.72 12.49
C ILE A 463 -10.15 9.27 11.02
N TYR A 464 -10.30 10.23 10.10
CA TYR A 464 -10.55 9.94 8.69
C TYR A 464 -9.59 10.72 7.77
N LEU A 465 -9.36 10.16 6.58
CA LEU A 465 -8.72 10.86 5.46
C LEU A 465 -9.81 11.20 4.45
N ILE A 466 -10.26 12.45 4.43
CA ILE A 466 -11.38 12.89 3.59
C ILE A 466 -10.85 13.34 2.23
N SER A 467 -11.31 12.70 1.15
CA SER A 467 -10.85 12.93 -0.23
C SER A 467 -11.48 14.18 -0.87
N VAL A 468 -11.42 15.34 -0.20
CA VAL A 468 -11.90 16.63 -0.72
C VAL A 468 -10.76 17.62 -0.95
N ALA A 469 -10.93 18.47 -1.96
CA ALA A 469 -9.92 19.46 -2.37
C ALA A 469 -9.46 20.33 -1.18
N GLY A 470 -8.16 20.27 -0.88
CA GLY A 470 -7.53 21.00 0.22
C GLY A 470 -7.45 20.26 1.57
N TRP A 471 -8.02 19.04 1.70
CA TRP A 471 -7.90 18.19 2.91
C TRP A 471 -7.18 16.84 2.67
N ASN A 472 -6.96 16.41 1.41
CA ASN A 472 -6.32 15.13 1.01
C ASN A 472 -4.93 14.84 1.65
N ASP A 473 -4.26 15.85 2.19
CA ASP A 473 -2.92 15.84 2.78
C ASP A 473 -2.90 15.49 4.28
N LYS A 474 -4.06 15.47 4.95
CA LYS A 474 -4.16 15.48 6.42
C LYS A 474 -5.29 14.60 6.96
N TYR A 475 -5.07 14.02 8.14
CA TYR A 475 -6.11 13.30 8.88
C TYR A 475 -6.99 14.29 9.65
N ILE A 476 -8.30 14.03 9.67
CA ILE A 476 -9.27 14.85 10.39
C ILE A 476 -9.95 14.00 11.46
N ARG A 477 -9.91 14.45 12.72
CA ARG A 477 -10.64 13.88 13.85
C ARG A 477 -11.97 14.60 13.99
N MET A 478 -13.09 13.89 13.79
CA MET A 478 -14.45 14.45 13.74
C MET A 478 -15.49 13.46 14.31
N PRO A 479 -16.72 13.90 14.67
CA PRO A 479 -17.80 12.99 15.07
C PRO A 479 -18.10 11.94 13.99
N VAL A 480 -18.36 10.69 14.40
CA VAL A 480 -18.75 9.60 13.49
C VAL A 480 -20.09 9.94 12.82
N GLY A 481 -20.16 9.75 11.51
CA GLY A 481 -21.27 10.16 10.65
C GLY A 481 -20.98 11.46 9.91
N ALA A 482 -20.16 12.36 10.47
CA ALA A 482 -19.84 13.65 9.83
C ALA A 482 -19.07 13.48 8.53
N GLU A 483 -18.26 12.42 8.42
CA GLU A 483 -17.46 12.12 7.23
C GLU A 483 -18.30 11.89 5.95
N ASN A 484 -19.53 11.38 6.10
CA ASN A 484 -20.41 11.08 4.97
C ASN A 484 -21.12 12.31 4.40
N ASP A 485 -21.25 13.37 5.21
CA ASP A 485 -21.92 14.60 4.79
C ASP A 485 -21.02 15.48 3.90
N ILE A 486 -19.67 15.38 4.01
CA ILE A 486 -18.73 16.37 3.45
C ILE A 486 -18.64 16.25 1.92
N GLN A 487 -19.30 17.17 1.20
CA GLN A 487 -19.18 17.25 -0.26
C GLN A 487 -18.02 18.16 -0.71
N GLN A 488 -17.95 19.37 -0.15
CA GLN A 488 -16.98 20.38 -0.57
C GLN A 488 -16.53 21.24 0.62
N VAL A 489 -15.27 21.62 0.61
CA VAL A 489 -14.69 22.62 1.51
C VAL A 489 -14.00 23.71 0.69
N VAL A 490 -14.07 24.95 1.17
CA VAL A 490 -13.41 26.12 0.58
C VAL A 490 -12.67 26.84 1.69
N SER A 491 -11.37 27.07 1.55
CA SER A 491 -10.60 27.83 2.56
C SER A 491 -11.05 29.29 2.54
N THR A 492 -11.46 29.82 3.70
CA THR A 492 -12.03 31.18 3.83
C THR A 492 -11.29 32.06 4.84
N GLY A 493 -10.21 31.57 5.44
CA GLY A 493 -9.26 32.35 6.22
C GLY A 493 -7.81 32.09 5.83
N THR A 494 -6.90 32.99 6.25
CA THR A 494 -5.46 32.73 6.24
C THR A 494 -5.09 31.73 7.33
N THR A 495 -4.11 30.87 7.05
CA THR A 495 -3.54 29.96 8.06
C THR A 495 -3.01 30.76 9.25
N LYS A 496 -3.43 30.37 10.46
CA LYS A 496 -2.92 30.89 11.72
C LYS A 496 -1.98 29.88 12.37
N TYR A 497 -1.07 30.39 13.18
CA TYR A 497 -0.13 29.62 13.97
C TYR A 497 -0.34 29.97 15.44
N LEU A 498 -0.24 28.96 16.31
CA LEU A 498 -0.22 29.14 17.74
C LEU A 498 1.05 29.90 18.15
N THR A 499 0.97 30.82 19.11
CA THR A 499 2.10 31.56 19.68
C THR A 499 1.84 31.85 21.15
N GLY A 500 2.92 32.05 21.92
CA GLY A 500 2.84 32.41 23.33
C GLY A 500 2.31 31.31 24.24
N ASP A 501 2.40 30.05 23.80
CA ASP A 501 2.05 28.87 24.58
C ASP A 501 3.29 28.21 25.18
N THR A 502 3.25 27.97 26.48
CA THR A 502 4.35 27.40 27.28
C THR A 502 3.85 26.33 28.25
N THR A 503 2.66 25.76 28.01
CA THR A 503 1.95 24.98 29.04
C THR A 503 2.38 23.52 29.17
N LEU A 504 3.02 22.93 28.15
CA LEU A 504 3.53 21.54 28.17
C LEU A 504 2.41 20.53 28.53
N ASP A 505 1.23 20.68 27.92
CA ASP A 505 0.06 19.85 28.22
C ASP A 505 -0.56 19.14 26.99
N GLY A 506 -0.04 19.41 25.79
CA GLY A 506 -0.46 18.84 24.50
C GLY A 506 -1.70 19.51 23.90
N TYR A 507 -2.33 20.45 24.60
CA TYR A 507 -3.53 21.14 24.16
C TYR A 507 -3.22 22.57 23.76
N SER A 508 -3.78 23.02 22.64
CA SER A 508 -3.74 24.44 22.23
C SER A 508 -4.70 25.30 23.07
N ASN A 509 -4.53 25.27 24.38
CA ASN A 509 -5.34 25.95 25.40
C ASN A 509 -4.51 27.01 26.13
N SER A 510 -5.15 27.84 26.95
CA SER A 510 -4.43 28.75 27.84
C SER A 510 -5.04 28.69 29.23
N THR A 511 -4.53 27.79 30.06
CA THR A 511 -4.87 27.73 31.49
C THR A 511 -4.38 28.96 32.26
N ASN A 512 -3.36 29.66 31.77
CA ASN A 512 -2.92 30.98 32.25
C ASN A 512 -2.05 31.72 31.22
N SER A 513 -2.59 32.66 30.44
CA SER A 513 -1.93 33.95 30.07
C SER A 513 -2.75 34.75 29.05
N THR A 514 -2.56 36.08 29.02
CA THR A 514 -2.99 36.95 27.91
C THR A 514 -2.09 36.86 26.65
N THR A 515 -1.08 35.98 26.66
CA THR A 515 -0.08 35.82 25.58
C THR A 515 -0.41 34.73 24.56
N THR A 516 -1.22 33.72 24.89
CA THR A 516 -1.53 32.62 23.97
C THR A 516 -2.46 33.10 22.87
N GLN A 517 -2.00 33.10 21.61
CA GLN A 517 -2.74 33.67 20.49
C GLN A 517 -2.60 32.83 19.20
N TRP A 518 -3.59 32.98 18.32
CA TRP A 518 -3.60 32.39 16.97
C TRP A 518 -3.40 33.50 15.93
N LEU A 519 -2.18 33.69 15.45
CA LEU A 519 -1.80 34.79 14.56
C LEU A 519 -1.35 34.28 13.17
N PRO A 520 -1.61 35.01 12.06
CA PRO A 520 -1.26 34.56 10.72
C PRO A 520 0.25 34.66 10.39
N ASN A 521 1.02 35.42 11.18
CA ASN A 521 2.48 35.48 11.10
C ASN A 521 3.06 35.91 12.47
N PRO A 522 3.37 34.97 13.39
CA PRO A 522 3.72 35.33 14.77
C PRO A 522 5.19 35.72 15.02
N GLY A 523 6.06 35.65 14.00
CA GLY A 523 7.51 35.76 14.20
C GLY A 523 8.14 34.49 14.79
N ASP A 524 9.20 34.64 15.57
CA ASP A 524 10.03 33.50 16.00
C ASP A 524 9.37 32.53 17.00
N ILE A 525 8.36 32.97 17.74
CA ILE A 525 7.67 32.14 18.74
C ILE A 525 6.44 31.53 18.07
N THR A 526 6.54 30.27 17.65
CA THR A 526 5.46 29.52 17.01
C THR A 526 5.36 28.11 17.58
N GLY A 527 4.14 27.72 17.95
CA GLY A 527 3.84 26.41 18.50
C GLY A 527 3.64 26.35 20.01
N GLU A 528 3.35 25.14 20.50
CA GLU A 528 3.40 24.77 21.92
C GLU A 528 4.85 24.45 22.30
N PHE A 529 5.31 24.87 23.49
CA PHE A 529 6.63 24.50 24.01
C PHE A 529 6.63 23.03 24.46
N VAL A 530 7.54 22.20 23.93
CA VAL A 530 7.57 20.75 24.17
C VAL A 530 8.87 20.24 24.84
N GLY A 531 9.87 21.12 25.01
CA GLY A 531 11.12 20.80 25.68
C GLY A 531 12.30 21.63 25.20
N GLN A 532 13.52 21.23 25.54
CA GLN A 532 14.75 21.89 25.11
C GLN A 532 15.79 20.88 24.61
N TYR A 533 16.74 21.34 23.80
CA TYR A 533 17.94 20.58 23.44
C TYR A 533 19.22 21.38 23.70
N GLN A 534 20.33 20.68 23.88
CA GLN A 534 21.67 21.25 24.01
C GLN A 534 22.64 20.39 23.19
N ASP A 535 23.43 21.03 22.34
CA ASP A 535 24.49 20.39 21.57
C ASP A 535 25.79 20.44 22.38
N MET A 536 26.53 19.32 22.43
CA MET A 536 27.85 19.25 23.03
C MET A 536 28.85 18.81 21.96
N GLY A 537 29.99 19.48 21.83
CA GLY A 537 31.02 19.15 20.85
C GLY A 537 32.42 19.49 21.34
N TYR A 538 33.43 18.91 20.69
CA TYR A 538 34.83 19.05 21.10
C TYR A 538 35.54 20.16 20.33
N ARG A 539 36.25 21.02 21.07
CA ARG A 539 37.15 22.02 20.51
C ARG A 539 38.59 21.60 20.78
N PHE A 540 39.37 21.44 19.72
CA PHE A 540 40.80 21.21 19.83
C PHE A 540 41.55 22.54 19.68
N ARG A 541 42.51 22.80 20.57
CA ARG A 541 43.49 23.88 20.39
C ARG A 541 44.87 23.29 20.26
N ILE A 542 45.52 23.58 19.14
CA ILE A 542 46.94 23.33 18.93
C ILE A 542 47.68 24.62 19.26
N GLN A 543 48.74 24.54 20.07
CA GLN A 543 49.66 25.65 20.24
C GLN A 543 50.55 25.75 19.00
N ASP A 544 50.45 26.82 18.21
CA ASP A 544 51.29 27.05 17.03
C ASP A 544 52.51 27.94 17.33
N LYS A 545 52.61 28.47 18.56
CA LYS A 545 53.78 29.21 19.07
C LYS A 545 54.10 28.92 20.53
N THR A 546 55.34 28.54 20.76
CA THR A 546 55.97 28.09 22.00
C THR A 546 56.75 29.21 22.69
N GLU A 547 56.69 29.25 24.03
CA GLU A 547 57.64 30.04 24.83
C GLU A 547 59.00 29.33 24.81
N MET A 548 60.08 30.02 24.43
CA MET A 548 61.43 29.44 24.51
C MET A 548 62.03 29.63 25.90
N LEU A 549 62.26 28.52 26.62
CA LEU A 549 62.59 28.54 28.05
C LEU A 549 64.05 28.12 28.32
N ASP A 550 64.78 29.00 28.99
CA ASP A 550 66.18 28.80 29.40
C ASP A 550 66.31 28.28 30.84
N SER A 551 66.87 27.09 31.02
CA SER A 551 67.27 26.60 32.34
C SER A 551 68.61 27.22 32.77
N SER A 552 68.61 28.41 33.40
CA SER A 552 69.85 28.94 33.99
C SER A 552 69.74 29.55 35.40
N ARG A 553 70.63 29.03 36.27
CA ARG A 553 70.89 29.35 37.70
C ARG A 553 69.81 28.99 38.73
N GLN A 554 70.05 27.86 39.40
CA GLN A 554 69.56 27.63 40.77
C GLN A 554 70.00 28.77 41.70
N ILE A 555 69.05 29.45 42.34
CA ILE A 555 69.25 30.27 43.55
C ILE A 555 68.12 29.95 44.54
N PHE A 556 68.27 28.82 45.26
CA PHE A 556 67.39 28.32 46.33
C PHE A 556 65.99 27.83 45.87
N PRO A 557 65.28 27.03 46.70
CA PRO A 557 64.15 26.20 46.23
C PRO A 557 62.78 26.90 46.29
N TRP A 558 61.80 26.26 45.63
CA TRP A 558 60.37 26.59 45.60
C TRP A 558 59.89 27.69 44.64
N ARG A 559 60.70 28.06 43.64
CA ARG A 559 60.22 28.71 42.42
C ARG A 559 61.14 28.45 41.23
N GLU A 560 60.57 27.93 40.14
CA GLU A 560 61.17 27.97 38.81
C GLU A 560 60.53 29.15 38.07
N GLU A 561 61.33 30.16 37.74
CA GLU A 561 60.86 31.34 37.00
C GLU A 561 61.37 31.27 35.57
N TYR A 562 60.57 30.61 34.74
CA TYR A 562 60.72 30.52 33.30
C TYR A 562 60.57 31.91 32.66
N ASN A 563 61.61 32.35 31.95
CA ASN A 563 61.59 33.60 31.18
C ASN A 563 61.55 33.25 29.69
N ASP A 564 60.53 33.74 29.00
CA ASP A 564 60.41 33.67 27.55
C ASP A 564 61.50 34.53 26.87
N PHE A 565 62.19 33.94 25.89
CA PHE A 565 63.36 34.54 25.25
C PHE A 565 63.03 35.49 24.09
N ASP A 566 61.86 35.37 23.45
CA ASP A 566 61.49 36.21 22.29
C ASP A 566 60.25 37.12 22.51
N ASN A 567 59.56 36.97 23.66
CA ASN A 567 58.36 37.71 24.03
C ASN A 567 57.17 37.41 23.08
N SER A 568 57.11 36.22 22.48
CA SER A 568 55.97 35.77 21.67
C SER A 568 54.87 35.15 22.53
N GLY A 569 53.86 35.97 22.84
CA GLY A 569 52.67 35.50 23.57
C GLY A 569 51.98 34.34 22.84
N LYS A 570 51.73 33.25 23.57
CA LYS A 570 51.19 31.97 23.08
C LYS A 570 50.05 32.17 22.08
N HIS A 571 50.28 31.71 20.85
CA HIS A 571 49.27 31.66 19.81
C HIS A 571 48.64 30.25 19.77
N TRP A 572 47.41 30.17 19.28
CA TRP A 572 46.60 28.96 19.31
C TRP A 572 45.75 28.86 18.05
N ASP A 573 45.94 27.80 17.25
CA ASP A 573 45.03 27.44 16.18
C ASP A 573 43.85 26.62 16.75
N GLU A 574 42.62 27.16 16.65
CA GLU A 574 41.39 26.48 17.07
C GLU A 574 40.82 25.60 15.94
N LEU A 575 40.96 24.28 16.07
CA LEU A 575 40.24 23.31 15.24
C LEU A 575 38.90 22.94 15.89
N LYS A 576 37.81 23.35 15.23
CA LYS A 576 36.43 23.10 15.67
C LYS A 576 35.86 21.92 14.91
N PHE A 577 35.66 20.81 15.61
CA PHE A 577 35.02 19.63 15.05
C PHE A 577 33.49 19.76 15.17
N GLN A 578 32.76 19.40 14.11
CA GLN A 578 31.29 19.38 14.11
C GLN A 578 30.70 18.05 14.64
N THR A 579 31.55 17.11 15.06
CA THR A 579 31.12 15.87 15.72
C THR A 579 30.77 16.15 17.17
N GLY A 580 29.51 15.90 17.56
CA GLY A 580 29.01 16.22 18.89
C GLY A 580 27.72 15.48 19.24
N THR A 581 27.53 15.24 20.54
CA THR A 581 26.35 14.58 21.11
C THR A 581 25.29 15.61 21.47
N ARG A 582 24.06 15.43 20.97
CA ARG A 582 22.90 16.25 21.37
C ARG A 582 22.20 15.62 22.57
N SER A 583 21.99 16.42 23.62
CA SER A 583 21.20 16.09 24.80
C SER A 583 19.83 16.75 24.75
N TYR A 584 18.80 16.07 25.24
CA TYR A 584 17.42 16.56 25.25
C TYR A 584 16.87 16.66 26.68
N SER A 585 16.07 17.69 26.91
CA SER A 585 15.28 17.93 28.12
C SER A 585 13.82 18.07 27.69
N ILE A 586 13.18 16.94 27.45
CA ILE A 586 11.77 16.82 27.04
C ILE A 586 10.92 16.36 28.23
N LYS A 587 9.70 16.88 28.34
CA LYS A 587 8.77 16.52 29.41
C LYS A 587 7.43 16.13 28.80
N ASN A 588 7.04 14.87 28.98
CA ASN A 588 5.80 14.35 28.42
C ASN A 588 4.57 14.99 29.11
N GLY A 589 3.65 15.57 28.33
CA GLY A 589 2.71 16.59 28.83
C GLY A 589 1.55 16.10 29.72
N PHE A 590 1.38 14.79 29.90
CA PHE A 590 0.23 14.23 30.64
C PHE A 590 0.39 14.27 32.17
N SER A 591 0.26 15.47 32.75
CA SER A 591 0.17 15.67 34.20
C SER A 591 -1.27 15.49 34.72
N VAL A 592 -1.79 14.26 34.71
CA VAL A 592 -3.08 13.96 35.34
C VAL A 592 -2.97 13.91 36.87
N SER A 593 -3.84 14.66 37.56
CA SER A 593 -4.03 14.55 39.00
C SER A 593 -4.59 13.15 39.36
N PRO A 594 -4.29 12.54 40.52
CA PRO A 594 -4.44 11.09 40.73
C PRO A 594 -5.87 10.49 40.81
N ASP A 595 -6.90 11.22 40.38
CA ASP A 595 -8.32 10.88 40.64
C ASP A 595 -9.22 10.97 39.38
N VAL A 596 -8.68 10.59 38.21
CA VAL A 596 -9.46 10.41 36.97
C VAL A 596 -9.14 9.06 36.34
N ARG A 597 -10.11 8.13 36.34
CA ARG A 597 -9.95 6.75 35.82
C ARG A 597 -10.58 6.57 34.43
N SER A 598 -9.96 7.10 33.38
CA SER A 598 -10.39 6.82 32.00
C SER A 598 -9.28 7.07 30.97
N ILE A 599 -8.37 6.10 30.81
CA ILE A 599 -7.45 5.99 29.67
C ILE A 599 -7.50 4.53 29.19
N PRO A 600 -7.73 4.25 27.88
CA PRO A 600 -7.74 2.87 27.38
C PRO A 600 -6.37 2.20 27.54
N GLN A 601 -6.33 1.07 28.25
CA GLN A 601 -5.10 0.27 28.43
C GLN A 601 -4.80 -0.59 27.20
N ASN A 602 -4.31 0.02 26.11
CA ASN A 602 -3.43 -0.66 25.16
C ASN A 602 -2.58 0.33 24.33
N LEU A 603 -1.68 1.05 25.01
CA LEU A 603 -0.59 1.79 24.41
C LEU A 603 0.63 1.61 25.32
N ASP A 604 1.63 0.86 24.86
CA ASP A 604 2.89 0.66 25.60
C ASP A 604 3.75 1.92 25.52
N TRP A 605 3.46 2.89 26.40
CA TRP A 605 4.38 3.99 26.67
C TRP A 605 5.54 3.45 27.51
N ILE A 606 6.73 3.38 26.91
CA ILE A 606 7.96 3.14 27.69
C ILE A 606 8.12 4.31 28.67
N LEU A 607 7.96 4.00 29.96
CA LEU A 607 7.97 4.95 31.07
C LEU A 607 9.41 5.37 31.43
N LEU A 608 10.06 6.14 30.57
CA LEU A 608 11.37 6.75 30.85
C LEU A 608 11.22 7.94 31.82
N THR A 609 11.03 7.63 33.10
CA THR A 609 11.13 8.63 34.18
C THR A 609 12.56 9.15 34.28
N ASN A 610 12.75 10.44 34.00
CA ASN A 610 13.93 11.23 34.36
C ASN A 610 15.28 10.75 33.80
N SER A 611 15.31 10.08 32.64
CA SER A 611 16.55 9.76 31.94
C SER A 611 16.99 10.91 31.03
N THR A 612 18.15 11.51 31.30
CA THR A 612 18.86 12.32 30.30
C THR A 612 19.30 11.39 29.17
N GLN A 613 18.62 11.41 28.02
CA GLN A 613 19.09 10.64 26.87
C GLN A 613 20.30 11.32 26.25
N ILE A 614 21.46 10.72 26.49
CA ILE A 614 22.70 10.95 25.76
C ILE A 614 22.63 10.05 24.52
N LEU A 615 22.40 10.65 23.35
CA LEU A 615 22.42 9.93 22.08
C LEU A 615 23.82 10.03 21.46
N ASP A 616 24.72 9.13 21.86
CA ASP A 616 26.05 9.07 21.28
C ASP A 616 25.99 8.64 19.82
N ILE A 617 26.30 9.57 18.92
CA ILE A 617 26.45 9.31 17.49
C ILE A 617 27.81 8.59 17.31
N PRO A 618 27.86 7.33 16.86
CA PRO A 618 29.10 6.57 16.78
C PRO A 618 29.94 7.05 15.59
N VAL A 619 30.84 8.00 15.83
CA VAL A 619 31.95 8.34 14.93
C VAL A 619 33.23 7.76 15.51
N THR A 620 33.96 6.98 14.71
CA THR A 620 35.25 6.39 15.10
C THR A 620 36.36 7.44 15.16
N VAL A 621 36.31 8.29 16.18
CA VAL A 621 37.49 9.04 16.65
C VAL A 621 38.22 8.15 17.66
N LEU A 622 39.55 8.09 17.58
CA LEU A 622 40.36 7.38 18.56
C LEU A 622 40.14 8.01 19.94
N ALA A 623 39.50 7.27 20.85
CA ALA A 623 39.23 7.70 22.22
C ALA A 623 40.52 7.70 23.06
N GLY A 624 41.40 8.67 22.79
CA GLY A 624 42.44 9.05 23.72
C GLY A 624 41.79 9.57 25.00
N ASN A 625 42.10 8.94 26.13
CA ASN A 625 41.79 9.49 27.44
C ASN A 625 42.51 10.84 27.63
N TYR A 626 42.30 11.52 28.76
CA TYR A 626 43.15 12.65 29.16
C TYR A 626 44.63 12.20 29.26
N HIS A 627 45.39 12.52 28.23
CA HIS A 627 46.79 12.14 28.04
C HIS A 627 47.64 13.41 27.86
N GLU A 628 48.36 13.79 28.92
CA GLU A 628 49.51 14.71 28.81
C GLU A 628 50.68 13.95 28.17
N GLU A 629 50.66 13.79 26.85
CA GLU A 629 51.74 13.14 26.11
C GLU A 629 52.87 14.11 25.77
N TRP A 630 54.02 13.88 26.41
CA TRP A 630 55.25 14.65 26.22
C TRP A 630 56.01 14.19 24.96
N TRP A 631 55.68 14.76 23.81
CA TRP A 631 56.32 14.45 22.52
C TRP A 631 57.67 15.17 22.33
N LEU A 632 58.73 14.64 22.95
CA LEU A 632 60.11 15.07 22.73
C LEU A 632 60.71 14.41 21.48
N PHE A 633 61.14 15.17 20.46
CA PHE A 633 62.36 14.89 19.65
C PHE A 633 62.74 16.03 18.69
N GLY A 634 63.78 16.81 19.02
CA GLY A 634 64.24 17.93 18.18
C GLY A 634 65.68 18.39 18.44
N TRP A 635 66.67 17.50 18.34
CA TRP A 635 68.08 17.84 18.65
C TRP A 635 68.74 18.72 17.57
N GLN A 636 68.82 20.04 17.81
CA GLN A 636 69.78 20.92 17.13
C GLN A 636 70.74 21.53 18.14
N SER A 637 72.02 21.15 18.04
CA SER A 637 73.05 21.59 18.99
C SER A 637 73.80 22.82 18.49
N TYR A 638 73.70 23.94 19.22
CA TYR A 638 74.54 25.12 19.00
C TYR A 638 75.01 25.72 20.33
N ASN A 639 76.26 25.40 20.71
CA ASN A 639 77.04 26.04 21.78
C ASN A 639 76.40 26.14 23.19
N TRP A 640 76.41 25.02 23.91
CA TRP A 640 76.40 24.96 25.39
C TRP A 640 75.21 25.60 26.12
N LYS A 641 73.98 25.34 25.67
CA LYS A 641 72.77 25.34 26.52
C LYS A 641 71.75 24.37 25.95
N ASP A 642 71.03 23.70 26.85
CA ASP A 642 69.83 22.95 26.50
C ASP A 642 68.63 23.90 26.55
N VAL A 643 67.83 23.94 25.50
CA VAL A 643 66.60 24.74 25.41
C VAL A 643 65.44 23.77 25.22
N TYR A 644 64.36 23.99 25.97
CA TYR A 644 63.16 23.16 25.90
C TYR A 644 62.06 23.90 25.18
N GLU A 645 61.39 23.19 24.28
CA GLU A 645 60.20 23.59 23.56
C GLU A 645 59.07 22.66 24.01
N VAL A 646 57.93 23.23 24.43
CA VAL A 646 56.85 22.49 25.09
C VAL A 646 55.50 22.87 24.49
N ASP A 647 55.13 22.14 23.44
CA ASP A 647 53.80 22.23 22.82
C ASP A 647 52.73 21.68 23.76
N HIS A 648 51.65 22.45 23.94
CA HIS A 648 50.48 22.01 24.69
C HIS A 648 49.30 21.81 23.73
N HIS A 649 48.56 20.71 23.91
CA HIS A 649 47.32 20.44 23.19
C HIS A 649 46.15 20.38 24.16
N TYR A 650 45.05 21.06 23.85
CA TYR A 650 43.85 21.07 24.70
C TYR A 650 42.61 20.58 23.93
N ILE A 651 41.86 19.67 24.56
CA ILE A 651 40.50 19.29 24.14
C ILE A 651 39.53 19.86 25.19
N ASP A 652 38.76 20.88 24.79
CA ASP A 652 37.67 21.44 25.60
C ASP A 652 36.32 20.80 25.17
N GLU A 653 35.50 20.37 26.14
CA GLU A 653 34.06 20.21 25.91
C GLU A 653 33.41 21.59 25.76
N VAL A 654 32.70 21.82 24.65
CA VAL A 654 31.90 23.03 24.42
C VAL A 654 30.43 22.64 24.35
N LYS A 655 29.59 23.32 25.14
CA LYS A 655 28.14 23.06 25.23
C LYS A 655 27.39 24.30 24.76
N SER A 656 26.43 24.14 23.86
CA SER A 656 25.59 25.26 23.38
C SER A 656 24.65 25.73 24.50
N ASN A 657 24.07 26.93 24.37
CA ASN A 657 22.97 27.32 25.27
C ASN A 657 21.74 26.45 24.96
N TRP A 658 20.98 26.04 25.98
CA TRP A 658 19.74 25.30 25.79
C TRP A 658 18.80 26.03 24.81
N GLN A 659 18.38 25.33 23.76
CA GLN A 659 17.48 25.82 22.71
C GLN A 659 16.08 25.24 22.91
N ASN A 660 15.04 26.06 22.79
CA ASN A 660 13.66 25.62 22.97
C ASN A 660 13.12 24.87 21.73
N ILE A 661 12.54 23.70 21.96
CA ILE A 661 11.76 22.92 21.00
C ILE A 661 10.29 23.37 21.10
N TYR A 662 9.65 23.62 19.96
CA TYR A 662 8.22 23.93 19.88
C TYR A 662 7.54 23.07 18.81
N ASP A 663 6.30 22.64 19.05
CA ASP A 663 5.45 22.01 18.03
C ASP A 663 4.55 23.01 17.31
N GLN A 664 4.76 23.16 15.99
CA GLN A 664 4.08 24.15 15.16
C GLN A 664 2.62 23.76 14.83
N ARG A 665 1.70 23.97 15.78
CA ARG A 665 0.26 23.84 15.56
C ARG A 665 -0.24 24.89 14.53
N LYS A 666 -0.73 24.44 13.36
CA LYS A 666 -1.44 25.27 12.36
C LYS A 666 -2.97 25.25 12.62
N GLN A 667 -3.67 26.36 12.35
CA GLN A 667 -5.14 26.46 12.35
C GLN A 667 -5.63 27.07 11.03
N VAL A 668 -6.65 26.47 10.41
CA VAL A 668 -7.22 26.91 9.12
C VAL A 668 -8.75 26.91 9.17
N THR A 669 -9.34 27.98 8.65
CA THR A 669 -10.80 28.16 8.55
C THR A 669 -11.31 27.85 7.16
N TYR A 670 -12.34 27.02 7.07
CA TYR A 670 -13.02 26.64 5.83
C TYR A 670 -14.52 26.96 5.93
N THR A 671 -15.16 27.21 4.80
CA THR A 671 -16.61 27.01 4.64
C THR A 671 -16.83 25.63 4.05
N LEU A 672 -17.62 24.80 4.74
CA LEU A 672 -17.97 23.44 4.35
C LEU A 672 -19.41 23.40 3.83
N TYR A 673 -19.64 22.61 2.79
CA TYR A 673 -20.94 22.31 2.20
C TYR A 673 -21.21 20.80 2.27
N SER A 674 -22.41 20.43 2.72
CA SER A 674 -22.84 19.03 2.75
C SER A 674 -23.37 18.55 1.41
N LEU A 675 -23.48 17.23 1.23
CA LEU A 675 -24.23 16.63 0.13
C LEU A 675 -25.66 17.22 0.05
N PRO A 676 -26.13 17.65 -1.14
CA PRO A 676 -27.49 18.12 -1.34
C PRO A 676 -28.50 16.97 -1.34
N LYS A 677 -29.50 17.08 -0.47
CA LYS A 677 -30.64 16.16 -0.37
C LYS A 677 -31.82 16.72 -1.16
N ALA A 678 -32.46 15.87 -1.96
CA ALA A 678 -33.71 16.21 -2.65
C ALA A 678 -34.83 16.49 -1.63
N ILE A 679 -35.55 17.60 -1.84
CA ILE A 679 -36.79 17.93 -1.13
C ILE A 679 -37.93 17.38 -1.96
N TYR A 680 -38.61 16.39 -1.39
CA TYR A 680 -39.86 15.85 -1.94
C TYR A 680 -41.05 16.49 -1.24
N ASP A 681 -42.08 16.83 -2.01
CA ASP A 681 -43.33 17.37 -1.51
C ASP A 681 -44.49 16.76 -2.33
N TYR A 682 -45.71 16.82 -1.80
CA TYR A 682 -46.86 16.16 -2.42
C TYR A 682 -47.62 17.12 -3.34
N GLU A 683 -47.36 17.05 -4.64
CA GLU A 683 -48.23 17.73 -5.61
C GLU A 683 -49.54 16.94 -5.75
N THR A 684 -50.65 17.65 -5.58
CA THR A 684 -52.00 17.09 -5.70
C THR A 684 -52.54 17.47 -7.09
N PRO A 685 -52.61 16.53 -8.05
CA PRO A 685 -53.20 16.81 -9.35
C PRO A 685 -54.71 17.06 -9.17
N TYR A 686 -55.14 18.27 -9.55
CA TYR A 686 -56.53 18.68 -9.50
C TYR A 686 -57.24 18.29 -10.81
N ILE A 687 -58.26 17.44 -10.71
CA ILE A 687 -59.15 17.15 -11.84
C ILE A 687 -60.44 17.97 -11.63
N THR A 688 -60.73 18.88 -12.55
CA THR A 688 -62.00 19.58 -12.57
C THR A 688 -63.06 18.76 -13.31
N SER A 689 -64.19 18.53 -12.65
CA SER A 689 -65.37 17.91 -13.26
C SER A 689 -66.53 18.90 -13.25
N ILE A 690 -67.25 18.96 -14.37
CA ILE A 690 -68.34 19.92 -14.59
C ILE A 690 -69.66 19.40 -14.00
N LYS A 691 -70.39 20.27 -13.29
CA LYS A 691 -71.79 20.03 -12.89
C LYS A 691 -72.60 21.33 -12.89
N ASP A 692 -73.83 21.25 -13.39
CA ASP A 692 -74.65 22.43 -13.67
C ASP A 692 -75.51 22.88 -12.47
N VAL A 693 -75.56 24.19 -12.19
CA VAL A 693 -76.38 24.81 -11.14
C VAL A 693 -77.06 26.07 -11.66
N MET A 694 -78.33 26.29 -11.31
CA MET A 694 -79.15 27.39 -11.87
C MET A 694 -78.90 28.74 -11.19
N VAL A 695 -78.65 29.78 -12.00
CA VAL A 695 -78.57 31.20 -11.59
C VAL A 695 -79.43 32.04 -12.54
N VAL A 696 -79.91 33.20 -12.10
CA VAL A 696 -80.76 34.09 -12.90
C VAL A 696 -80.24 35.51 -12.79
N ASN A 697 -79.93 36.11 -13.93
CA ASN A 697 -79.52 37.50 -14.03
C ASN A 697 -79.96 38.10 -15.36
N MET A 698 -79.57 39.35 -15.57
CA MET A 698 -80.23 40.23 -16.50
C MET A 698 -79.19 40.88 -17.45
N LYS A 699 -79.42 40.74 -18.76
CA LYS A 699 -79.98 41.89 -19.53
C LYS A 699 -79.00 42.77 -20.34
N GLU A 700 -78.44 42.25 -21.44
CA GLU A 700 -78.08 42.92 -22.73
C GLU A 700 -77.98 41.83 -23.83
N VAL A 701 -78.37 42.11 -25.10
CA VAL A 701 -78.35 41.22 -26.29
C VAL A 701 -78.31 42.10 -27.55
N THR A 702 -77.48 42.00 -28.60
CA THR A 702 -76.24 41.23 -28.96
C THR A 702 -75.49 42.03 -30.08
N ASN A 703 -74.35 41.56 -30.65
CA ASN A 703 -73.61 42.26 -31.73
C ASN A 703 -73.17 41.37 -32.92
N TRP A 704 -72.86 41.99 -34.08
CA TRP A 704 -72.38 41.32 -35.31
C TRP A 704 -70.95 40.76 -35.21
N LYS A 705 -70.77 39.47 -35.55
CA LYS A 705 -69.47 38.87 -35.90
C LYS A 705 -69.62 37.64 -36.83
N THR A 706 -68.52 37.23 -37.46
CA THR A 706 -68.39 35.99 -38.25
C THR A 706 -67.60 34.94 -37.47
N GLU A 707 -68.02 33.67 -37.47
CA GLU A 707 -67.31 32.54 -36.84
C GLU A 707 -67.08 31.36 -37.81
N PRO A 708 -65.92 30.67 -37.74
CA PRO A 708 -65.62 29.48 -38.56
C PRO A 708 -66.16 28.16 -37.97
N ILE A 709 -66.57 27.25 -38.85
CA ILE A 709 -66.84 25.83 -38.54
C ILE A 709 -65.56 25.02 -38.75
N ILE A 710 -65.22 24.16 -37.79
CA ILE A 710 -63.97 23.40 -37.74
C ILE A 710 -64.25 21.89 -37.78
N SER A 711 -63.44 21.14 -38.53
CA SER A 711 -63.44 19.68 -38.59
C SER A 711 -62.07 19.11 -38.24
N LYS A 712 -62.04 17.90 -37.67
CA LYS A 712 -60.83 17.24 -37.17
C LYS A 712 -60.24 16.26 -38.17
N GLN A 713 -58.94 16.38 -38.42
CA GLN A 713 -58.17 15.43 -39.23
C GLN A 713 -56.98 14.88 -38.43
N THR A 714 -56.83 13.57 -38.42
CA THR A 714 -55.68 12.88 -37.82
C THR A 714 -54.55 12.77 -38.85
N VAL A 715 -53.35 13.16 -38.44
CA VAL A 715 -52.12 13.07 -39.24
C VAL A 715 -51.04 12.36 -38.42
N LEU A 716 -50.24 11.52 -39.07
CA LEU A 716 -49.09 10.88 -38.44
C LEU A 716 -47.94 11.89 -38.36
N THR A 717 -47.38 12.08 -37.17
CA THR A 717 -46.15 12.85 -36.96
C THR A 717 -45.08 11.96 -36.33
N THR A 718 -43.81 12.25 -36.59
CA THR A 718 -42.70 11.59 -35.93
C THR A 718 -42.33 12.41 -34.70
N GLU A 719 -42.44 11.82 -33.50
CA GLU A 719 -41.94 12.44 -32.27
C GLU A 719 -40.63 11.74 -31.85
N MET A 720 -39.64 12.56 -31.48
CA MET A 720 -38.30 12.12 -31.09
C MET A 720 -38.23 12.06 -29.57
N THR A 721 -38.15 10.85 -29.01
CA THR A 721 -38.00 10.63 -27.57
C THR A 721 -36.57 10.21 -27.26
N MET A 722 -35.88 10.95 -26.39
CA MET A 722 -34.56 10.53 -25.91
C MET A 722 -34.72 9.35 -24.93
N LYS A 723 -34.25 8.15 -25.30
CA LYS A 723 -34.17 7.04 -24.35
C LYS A 723 -32.79 7.01 -23.72
N VAL A 724 -32.72 7.31 -22.43
CA VAL A 724 -31.54 7.03 -21.61
C VAL A 724 -31.52 5.52 -21.32
N ALA A 725 -30.39 4.88 -21.62
CA ALA A 725 -30.08 3.54 -21.11
C ALA A 725 -29.26 3.70 -19.81
N PRO A 726 -29.51 2.90 -18.75
CA PRO A 726 -28.87 3.10 -17.45
C PRO A 726 -27.34 2.86 -17.53
N GLY A 727 -26.55 3.90 -17.29
CA GLY A 727 -25.16 3.98 -17.77
C GLY A 727 -24.11 4.46 -16.78
N ARG A 728 -24.22 4.10 -15.50
CA ARG A 728 -23.19 4.21 -14.41
C ARG A 728 -22.58 5.61 -14.14
N SER A 729 -22.71 6.06 -12.89
CA SER A 729 -22.20 7.36 -12.42
C SER A 729 -20.70 7.59 -12.64
N TYR A 730 -20.33 8.85 -12.81
CA TYR A 730 -18.95 9.34 -12.74
C TYR A 730 -18.45 9.36 -11.29
N SER A 731 -18.06 8.20 -10.78
CA SER A 731 -17.28 8.05 -9.55
C SER A 731 -16.18 7.01 -9.77
N ASP A 732 -15.07 7.24 -9.09
CA ASP A 732 -13.95 6.32 -8.88
C ASP A 732 -13.11 5.95 -10.11
N PHE A 733 -11.82 6.32 -10.06
CA PHE A 733 -10.76 5.83 -10.95
C PHE A 733 -10.36 4.36 -10.63
N SER A 734 -11.35 3.50 -10.36
CA SER A 734 -11.12 2.21 -9.67
C SER A 734 -11.47 0.96 -10.49
N ALA A 735 -12.06 1.11 -11.68
CA ALA A 735 -12.47 -0.04 -12.50
C ALA A 735 -11.29 -0.97 -12.87
N ASP A 736 -11.52 -2.28 -12.79
CA ASP A 736 -10.55 -3.29 -13.19
C ASP A 736 -10.34 -3.29 -14.71
N SER A 737 -9.10 -3.38 -15.17
CA SER A 737 -8.77 -3.38 -16.60
C SER A 737 -9.30 -4.62 -17.31
N ILE A 738 -9.32 -5.76 -16.61
CA ILE A 738 -9.99 -7.00 -17.01
C ILE A 738 -10.79 -7.55 -15.82
N SER A 739 -12.10 -7.76 -16.02
CA SER A 739 -13.02 -8.28 -14.99
C SER A 739 -13.94 -9.37 -15.51
N GLY A 740 -14.20 -10.39 -14.68
CA GLY A 740 -15.33 -11.29 -14.87
C GLY A 740 -15.47 -12.37 -13.80
N SER A 741 -16.28 -13.40 -14.05
CA SER A 741 -16.36 -14.55 -13.12
C SER A 741 -15.14 -15.47 -13.22
N THR A 742 -14.71 -15.80 -14.44
CA THR A 742 -13.44 -16.49 -14.73
C THR A 742 -12.66 -15.62 -15.72
N VAL A 743 -11.37 -15.43 -15.46
CA VAL A 743 -10.44 -14.77 -16.39
C VAL A 743 -9.32 -15.76 -16.73
N SER A 744 -9.20 -16.10 -18.01
CA SER A 744 -8.18 -17.02 -18.51
C SER A 744 -7.35 -16.38 -19.61
N ILE A 745 -6.02 -16.39 -19.46
CA ILE A 745 -5.07 -15.86 -20.45
C ILE A 745 -4.10 -16.99 -20.84
N ASN A 746 -4.11 -17.43 -22.10
CA ASN A 746 -3.25 -18.51 -22.60
C ASN A 746 -2.43 -18.03 -23.80
N SER A 747 -1.11 -17.95 -23.61
CA SER A 747 -0.16 -17.38 -24.57
C SER A 747 0.79 -18.45 -25.12
N GLY A 748 0.92 -18.48 -26.45
CA GLY A 748 1.96 -19.24 -27.15
C GLY A 748 3.35 -18.60 -27.07
N GLY A 749 3.46 -17.38 -26.54
CA GLY A 749 4.71 -16.70 -26.20
C GLY A 749 4.76 -16.28 -24.73
N SER A 750 5.03 -15.00 -24.51
CA SER A 750 5.07 -14.35 -23.19
C SER A 750 3.71 -13.79 -22.78
N VAL A 751 3.56 -13.48 -21.49
CA VAL A 751 2.48 -12.64 -20.96
C VAL A 751 3.11 -11.52 -20.12
N ARG A 752 2.69 -10.27 -20.34
CA ARG A 752 3.11 -9.10 -19.54
C ARG A 752 1.87 -8.35 -19.05
N LEU A 753 1.82 -8.02 -17.76
CA LEU A 753 0.64 -7.46 -17.10
C LEU A 753 1.02 -6.26 -16.22
N SER A 754 0.38 -5.12 -16.49
CA SER A 754 0.25 -3.99 -15.58
C SER A 754 -1.24 -3.66 -15.35
N GLY A 755 -1.56 -2.86 -14.34
CA GLY A 755 -2.96 -2.55 -13.98
C GLY A 755 -3.67 -3.68 -13.25
N LYS A 756 -5.02 -3.70 -13.32
CA LYS A 756 -5.88 -4.57 -12.49
C LYS A 756 -6.54 -5.71 -13.27
N VAL A 757 -6.51 -6.91 -12.72
CA VAL A 757 -7.23 -8.10 -13.23
C VAL A 757 -8.00 -8.76 -12.09
N SER A 758 -9.29 -9.02 -12.31
CA SER A 758 -10.24 -9.47 -11.28
C SER A 758 -11.12 -10.62 -11.79
N ALA A 759 -11.13 -11.74 -11.07
CA ALA A 759 -11.97 -12.90 -11.38
C ALA A 759 -12.77 -13.35 -10.15
N SER A 760 -14.11 -13.29 -10.17
CA SER A 760 -14.91 -13.67 -8.98
C SER A 760 -14.79 -15.15 -8.58
N THR A 761 -14.23 -15.99 -9.45
CA THR A 761 -13.89 -17.40 -9.19
C THR A 761 -12.41 -17.68 -9.53
N THR A 762 -12.07 -17.92 -10.80
CA THR A 762 -10.72 -18.35 -11.20
C THR A 762 -10.02 -17.34 -12.10
N LEU A 763 -8.81 -16.92 -11.71
CA LEU A 763 -7.84 -16.23 -12.55
C LEU A 763 -6.73 -17.23 -12.94
N GLN A 764 -6.64 -17.60 -14.21
CA GLN A 764 -5.61 -18.52 -14.73
C GLN A 764 -4.80 -17.83 -15.84
N ILE A 765 -3.47 -17.87 -15.72
CA ILE A 765 -2.56 -17.24 -16.68
C ILE A 765 -1.46 -18.23 -17.04
N ASP A 766 -1.46 -18.69 -18.30
CA ASP A 766 -0.51 -19.62 -18.88
C ASP A 766 0.35 -18.92 -19.95
N ALA A 767 1.64 -18.70 -19.66
CA ALA A 767 2.62 -18.26 -20.65
C ALA A 767 3.50 -19.43 -21.10
N ALA A 768 3.69 -19.62 -22.40
CA ALA A 768 4.65 -20.60 -22.91
C ALA A 768 6.12 -20.20 -22.67
N ALA A 769 6.40 -18.92 -22.39
CA ALA A 769 7.71 -18.38 -22.06
C ALA A 769 7.68 -17.60 -20.73
N LEU A 770 7.93 -16.29 -20.77
CA LEU A 770 7.92 -15.38 -19.62
C LEU A 770 6.47 -15.04 -19.22
N LEU A 771 6.16 -15.12 -17.93
CA LEU A 771 5.03 -14.41 -17.31
C LEU A 771 5.60 -13.31 -16.42
N GLN A 772 5.24 -12.06 -16.71
CA GLN A 772 5.67 -10.88 -15.97
C GLN A 772 4.46 -10.12 -15.42
N VAL A 773 4.43 -9.93 -14.11
CA VAL A 773 3.48 -9.06 -13.41
C VAL A 773 4.25 -7.86 -12.87
N LYS A 774 4.01 -6.66 -13.41
CA LYS A 774 4.73 -5.45 -13.04
C LYS A 774 3.85 -4.21 -13.17
N GLY A 775 3.83 -3.41 -12.11
CA GLY A 775 3.21 -2.09 -12.09
C GLY A 775 3.85 -1.11 -13.08
N ASN A 776 3.03 -0.23 -13.66
CA ASN A 776 3.49 0.78 -14.60
C ASN A 776 3.99 2.04 -13.86
N VAL A 777 4.78 2.89 -14.51
CA VAL A 777 5.22 4.18 -13.92
C VAL A 777 4.60 5.32 -14.69
N VAL A 778 3.64 6.02 -14.08
CA VAL A 778 2.91 7.13 -14.69
C VAL A 778 3.25 8.42 -13.95
N SER A 779 3.75 9.42 -14.69
CA SER A 779 4.17 10.72 -14.14
C SER A 779 5.13 10.62 -12.94
N GLY A 780 6.06 9.66 -13.00
CA GLY A 780 7.04 9.41 -11.92
C GLY A 780 6.51 8.64 -10.71
N LYS A 781 5.25 8.19 -10.73
CA LYS A 781 4.66 7.36 -9.66
C LYS A 781 4.45 5.93 -10.14
N THR A 782 4.92 4.96 -9.37
CA THR A 782 4.65 3.55 -9.62
C THR A 782 3.20 3.22 -9.27
N VAL A 783 2.54 2.48 -10.16
CA VAL A 783 1.14 2.09 -10.11
C VAL A 783 1.10 0.59 -9.84
N ALA A 784 0.47 0.16 -8.75
CA ALA A 784 0.43 -1.27 -8.43
C ALA A 784 -0.31 -2.08 -9.51
N SER A 785 0.24 -3.24 -9.89
CA SER A 785 -0.50 -4.24 -10.66
C SER A 785 -1.17 -5.22 -9.70
N SER A 786 -2.49 -5.40 -9.81
CA SER A 786 -3.27 -6.21 -8.88
C SER A 786 -3.96 -7.36 -9.60
N LEU A 787 -3.70 -8.59 -9.16
CA LEU A 787 -4.26 -9.83 -9.72
C LEU A 787 -5.09 -10.52 -8.63
N SER A 788 -6.41 -10.61 -8.82
CA SER A 788 -7.32 -11.13 -7.78
C SER A 788 -8.30 -12.18 -8.28
N GLY A 789 -8.63 -13.11 -7.39
CA GLY A 789 -9.81 -13.98 -7.52
C GLY A 789 -9.95 -14.94 -6.34
N ALA A 790 -10.88 -15.90 -6.42
CA ALA A 790 -10.97 -16.95 -5.40
C ALA A 790 -9.77 -17.91 -5.53
N THR A 791 -9.46 -18.36 -6.74
CA THR A 791 -8.24 -19.11 -7.06
C THR A 791 -7.41 -18.36 -8.11
N VAL A 792 -6.14 -18.06 -7.82
CA VAL A 792 -5.21 -17.44 -8.79
C VAL A 792 -4.10 -18.44 -9.15
N THR A 793 -3.92 -18.74 -10.44
CA THR A 793 -2.86 -19.62 -10.94
C THR A 793 -2.04 -18.94 -12.03
N LEU A 794 -0.73 -18.78 -11.78
CA LEU A 794 0.25 -18.15 -12.68
C LEU A 794 1.30 -19.18 -13.10
N ASN A 795 1.27 -19.58 -14.37
CA ASN A 795 2.14 -20.59 -14.96
C ASN A 795 3.04 -19.98 -16.04
N ALA A 796 4.35 -20.14 -15.89
CA ALA A 796 5.35 -19.72 -16.87
C ALA A 796 6.16 -20.89 -17.42
N GLY A 797 6.24 -21.01 -18.75
CA GLY A 797 7.04 -22.04 -19.43
C GLY A 797 8.55 -21.83 -19.30
N THR A 798 9.02 -20.59 -19.05
CA THR A 798 10.44 -20.32 -18.76
C THR A 798 10.67 -19.57 -17.46
N THR A 799 10.04 -18.42 -17.23
CA THR A 799 10.31 -17.56 -16.06
C THR A 799 9.04 -16.90 -15.58
N LEU A 800 8.75 -16.98 -14.29
CA LEU A 800 7.76 -16.14 -13.63
C LEU A 800 8.49 -15.01 -12.89
N TYR A 801 8.14 -13.77 -13.21
CA TYR A 801 8.65 -12.57 -12.56
C TYR A 801 7.47 -11.76 -12.01
N ILE A 802 7.43 -11.59 -10.70
CA ILE A 802 6.51 -10.70 -10.00
C ILE A 802 7.34 -9.57 -9.39
N ASP A 803 6.96 -8.34 -9.69
CA ASP A 803 7.65 -7.11 -9.30
C ASP A 803 7.20 -6.61 -7.91
N ASP A 804 7.99 -5.74 -7.28
CA ASP A 804 7.65 -5.16 -5.96
C ASP A 804 6.37 -4.30 -6.00
N SER A 805 6.03 -3.83 -7.20
CA SER A 805 4.78 -3.14 -7.51
C SER A 805 3.58 -4.06 -7.76
N ALA A 806 3.66 -5.37 -7.50
CA ALA A 806 2.57 -6.31 -7.73
C ALA A 806 1.90 -6.80 -6.44
N GLU A 807 0.57 -6.92 -6.47
CA GLU A 807 -0.24 -7.60 -5.44
C GLU A 807 -1.03 -8.76 -6.07
N VAL A 808 -1.00 -9.93 -5.42
CA VAL A 808 -1.75 -11.13 -5.85
C VAL A 808 -2.64 -11.62 -4.70
N ILE A 809 -3.94 -11.80 -4.96
CA ILE A 809 -4.95 -12.10 -3.93
C ILE A 809 -5.79 -13.33 -4.33
N GLY A 810 -5.69 -14.42 -3.58
CA GLY A 810 -6.49 -15.64 -3.74
C GLY A 810 -7.41 -15.89 -2.55
N THR A 811 -8.70 -15.55 -2.69
CA THR A 811 -9.67 -15.45 -1.59
C THR A 811 -10.41 -16.75 -1.22
N ALA A 812 -10.19 -17.86 -1.93
CA ALA A 812 -10.82 -19.14 -1.58
C ALA A 812 -10.36 -19.63 -0.19
N ALA A 813 -11.31 -20.02 0.65
CA ALA A 813 -11.04 -20.59 1.98
C ALA A 813 -10.63 -22.07 1.94
N THR A 814 -10.92 -22.77 0.85
CA THR A 814 -10.50 -24.16 0.60
C THR A 814 -9.44 -24.22 -0.50
N ASP A 815 -8.76 -25.36 -0.57
CA ASP A 815 -7.83 -25.73 -1.65
C ASP A 815 -6.64 -24.77 -1.81
N LYS A 816 -6.02 -24.78 -2.99
CA LYS A 816 -4.87 -23.95 -3.33
C LYS A 816 -5.38 -22.62 -3.90
N SER A 817 -5.60 -21.63 -3.03
CA SER A 817 -6.14 -20.34 -3.45
C SER A 817 -5.14 -19.47 -4.23
N VAL A 818 -3.82 -19.69 -4.08
CA VAL A 818 -2.78 -19.09 -4.94
C VAL A 818 -1.74 -20.13 -5.39
N GLY A 819 -1.42 -20.13 -6.68
CA GLY A 819 -0.45 -21.03 -7.29
C GLY A 819 0.50 -20.37 -8.28
N PHE A 820 1.81 -20.51 -8.02
CA PHE A 820 2.87 -20.03 -8.90
C PHE A 820 3.70 -21.20 -9.42
N VAL A 821 3.91 -21.29 -10.74
CA VAL A 821 4.72 -22.34 -11.38
C VAL A 821 5.66 -21.72 -12.42
N SER A 822 6.95 -22.06 -12.35
CA SER A 822 7.96 -21.66 -13.36
C SER A 822 8.74 -22.84 -13.94
N GLY A 823 8.87 -22.85 -15.27
CA GLY A 823 9.62 -23.83 -16.05
C GLY A 823 11.15 -23.73 -15.93
N ASN A 824 11.70 -22.63 -15.40
CA ASN A 824 13.09 -22.52 -14.94
C ASN A 824 13.14 -21.82 -13.58
N ASP A 825 13.50 -20.53 -13.56
CA ASP A 825 13.70 -19.72 -12.35
C ASP A 825 12.47 -18.84 -12.07
N MET A 826 12.31 -18.39 -10.83
CA MET A 826 11.20 -17.56 -10.39
C MET A 826 11.70 -16.40 -9.50
N THR A 827 11.13 -15.21 -9.71
CA THR A 827 11.34 -14.03 -8.84
C THR A 827 10.01 -13.56 -8.31
N LEU A 828 9.90 -13.42 -6.98
CA LEU A 828 8.69 -13.03 -6.27
C LEU A 828 8.93 -11.78 -5.41
N GLY A 829 8.80 -10.61 -6.02
CA GLY A 829 8.67 -9.34 -5.31
C GLY A 829 7.24 -9.10 -4.79
N GLY A 830 7.08 -8.00 -4.06
CA GLY A 830 5.77 -7.40 -3.81
C GLY A 830 4.95 -8.14 -2.74
N LYS A 831 3.67 -8.41 -3.02
CA LYS A 831 2.77 -9.02 -2.03
C LYS A 831 1.87 -10.11 -2.61
N THR A 832 1.84 -11.26 -1.95
CA THR A 832 0.91 -12.37 -2.24
C THR A 832 0.12 -12.74 -1.00
N THR A 833 -1.21 -12.75 -1.11
CA THR A 833 -2.14 -13.12 -0.03
C THR A 833 -3.03 -14.28 -0.49
N ALA A 834 -2.87 -15.45 0.14
CA ALA A 834 -3.74 -16.60 0.00
C ALA A 834 -4.59 -16.78 1.27
N THR A 835 -5.92 -16.85 1.13
CA THR A 835 -6.83 -17.18 2.24
C THR A 835 -6.70 -18.66 2.65
N SER A 836 -6.31 -19.54 1.72
CA SER A 836 -6.02 -20.95 1.99
C SER A 836 -4.57 -21.28 1.60
N ALA A 837 -4.29 -22.37 0.87
CA ALA A 837 -2.91 -22.76 0.58
C ALA A 837 -2.24 -21.89 -0.51
N LEU A 838 -1.07 -21.33 -0.20
CA LEU A 838 -0.12 -20.74 -1.15
C LEU A 838 0.92 -21.79 -1.54
N SER A 839 1.07 -22.08 -2.85
CA SER A 839 2.08 -23.03 -3.32
C SER A 839 2.85 -22.53 -4.54
N VAL A 840 4.17 -22.44 -4.35
CA VAL A 840 5.17 -21.83 -5.23
C VAL A 840 6.16 -22.91 -5.69
N ILE A 841 6.31 -23.11 -6.99
CA ILE A 841 7.13 -24.20 -7.56
C ILE A 841 7.97 -23.67 -8.73
N ALA A 842 9.28 -23.85 -8.68
CA ALA A 842 10.19 -23.56 -9.79
C ALA A 842 11.03 -24.79 -10.15
N LYS A 843 11.24 -25.04 -11.45
CA LYS A 843 12.08 -26.17 -11.90
C LYS A 843 13.55 -26.00 -11.54
N ARG A 844 14.03 -24.76 -11.44
CA ARG A 844 15.37 -24.36 -11.00
C ARG A 844 15.26 -23.48 -9.75
N ASN A 845 15.62 -22.19 -9.78
CA ASN A 845 15.78 -21.39 -8.56
C ASN A 845 14.54 -20.55 -8.22
N ILE A 846 14.42 -20.14 -6.95
CA ILE A 846 13.42 -19.18 -6.46
C ILE A 846 14.15 -18.06 -5.72
N THR A 847 13.91 -16.82 -6.13
CA THR A 847 14.28 -15.61 -5.40
C THR A 847 13.02 -14.90 -4.91
N ILE A 848 13.00 -14.51 -3.64
CA ILE A 848 11.89 -13.83 -2.98
C ILE A 848 12.39 -12.45 -2.53
N SER A 849 11.53 -11.43 -2.65
CA SER A 849 11.78 -10.03 -2.30
C SER A 849 10.47 -9.35 -1.85
N GLY A 850 9.74 -9.96 -0.92
CA GLY A 850 8.42 -9.46 -0.52
C GLY A 850 7.60 -10.32 0.42
N GLU A 851 6.33 -9.94 0.61
CA GLU A 851 5.40 -10.56 1.56
C GLU A 851 4.62 -11.72 0.93
N LEU A 852 4.80 -12.93 1.45
CA LEU A 852 4.07 -14.14 1.04
C LEU A 852 3.24 -14.68 2.20
N THR A 853 1.92 -14.52 2.16
CA THR A 853 0.99 -14.97 3.21
C THR A 853 0.07 -16.08 2.73
N GLY A 854 -0.13 -17.13 3.54
CA GLY A 854 -1.09 -18.21 3.31
C GLY A 854 -1.59 -18.84 4.61
N ALA A 855 -2.64 -19.68 4.53
CA ALA A 855 -3.01 -20.56 5.64
C ALA A 855 -1.91 -21.61 5.89
N SER A 856 -1.48 -22.24 4.80
CA SER A 856 -0.23 -23.00 4.66
C SER A 856 0.60 -22.40 3.52
N VAL A 857 1.93 -22.46 3.60
CA VAL A 857 2.83 -21.98 2.55
C VAL A 857 3.79 -23.09 2.15
N THR A 858 3.92 -23.36 0.85
CA THR A 858 4.88 -24.36 0.32
C THR A 858 5.68 -23.77 -0.83
N ILE A 859 7.01 -23.79 -0.71
CA ILE A 859 7.96 -23.21 -1.68
C ILE A 859 8.97 -24.30 -2.07
N ALA A 860 9.00 -24.68 -3.34
CA ALA A 860 9.84 -25.77 -3.84
C ALA A 860 10.67 -25.35 -5.06
N ALA A 861 11.98 -25.22 -4.86
CA ALA A 861 12.96 -25.05 -5.92
C ALA A 861 13.46 -26.43 -6.42
N GLY A 862 14.07 -26.46 -7.61
CA GLY A 862 14.66 -27.68 -8.17
C GLY A 862 13.64 -28.74 -8.60
N ALA A 863 12.38 -28.37 -8.82
CA ALA A 863 11.32 -29.33 -9.18
C ALA A 863 11.54 -30.04 -10.55
N GLY A 864 12.45 -29.51 -11.39
CA GLY A 864 12.74 -30.02 -12.72
C GLY A 864 13.52 -31.34 -12.75
N ASP A 865 13.95 -31.73 -13.94
CA ASP A 865 14.57 -33.03 -14.22
C ASP A 865 16.03 -33.12 -13.71
N SER A 866 16.69 -31.97 -13.51
CA SER A 866 18.02 -31.86 -12.90
C SER A 866 18.03 -32.03 -11.38
N LYS A 867 16.86 -31.93 -10.74
CA LYS A 867 16.68 -31.89 -9.28
C LYS A 867 17.59 -30.89 -8.55
N ALA A 868 17.97 -29.81 -9.23
CA ALA A 868 18.89 -28.80 -8.73
C ALA A 868 18.24 -27.39 -8.76
N GLY A 869 18.21 -26.72 -7.61
CA GLY A 869 17.61 -25.39 -7.46
C GLY A 869 17.76 -24.83 -6.04
N THR A 870 18.12 -23.56 -5.94
CA THR A 870 18.32 -22.83 -4.68
C THR A 870 17.11 -21.94 -4.38
N ILE A 871 16.80 -21.75 -3.09
CA ILE A 871 15.92 -20.69 -2.60
C ILE A 871 16.79 -19.58 -2.00
N THR A 872 16.56 -18.34 -2.42
CA THR A 872 17.19 -17.13 -1.85
C THR A 872 16.12 -16.14 -1.40
N ALA A 873 16.28 -15.61 -0.19
CA ALA A 873 15.45 -14.55 0.38
C ALA A 873 16.32 -13.44 0.97
N ASP A 874 15.78 -12.22 0.98
CA ASP A 874 16.40 -10.96 1.37
C ASP A 874 15.67 -10.28 2.55
N ALA A 875 16.00 -9.02 2.86
CA ALA A 875 15.47 -8.31 4.03
C ALA A 875 13.98 -7.96 3.87
N GLU A 876 13.56 -7.76 2.64
CA GLU A 876 12.22 -7.48 2.17
C GLU A 876 11.31 -8.72 2.27
N THR A 877 11.91 -9.91 2.32
CA THR A 877 11.18 -11.18 2.36
C THR A 877 10.54 -11.47 3.73
N LYS A 878 9.21 -11.57 3.71
CA LYS A 878 8.38 -11.94 4.86
C LYS A 878 7.40 -13.06 4.49
N ILE A 879 7.63 -14.27 4.99
CA ILE A 879 6.80 -15.45 4.68
C ILE A 879 5.95 -15.83 5.90
N THR A 880 4.62 -15.85 5.77
CA THR A 880 3.68 -16.10 6.88
C THR A 880 2.71 -17.24 6.56
N ALA A 881 2.78 -18.33 7.33
CA ALA A 881 1.73 -19.35 7.42
C ALA A 881 0.87 -19.08 8.68
N THR A 882 -0.41 -18.77 8.50
CA THR A 882 -1.26 -18.26 9.60
C THR A 882 -1.83 -19.37 10.49
N THR A 883 -2.13 -20.54 9.91
CA THR A 883 -2.89 -21.62 10.58
C THR A 883 -2.27 -23.02 10.43
N SER A 884 -1.16 -23.14 9.70
CA SER A 884 -0.61 -24.43 9.30
C SER A 884 0.90 -24.35 9.03
N THR A 885 1.44 -25.35 8.30
CA THR A 885 2.88 -25.50 8.04
C THR A 885 3.41 -24.47 7.04
N LEU A 886 4.66 -24.04 7.26
CA LEU A 886 5.49 -23.30 6.32
C LEU A 886 6.62 -24.22 5.85
N VAL A 887 6.70 -24.50 4.55
CA VAL A 887 7.63 -25.49 3.98
C VAL A 887 8.49 -24.86 2.88
N LEU A 888 9.82 -24.93 3.03
CA LEU A 888 10.79 -24.61 1.98
C LEU A 888 11.62 -25.86 1.64
N SER A 889 11.73 -26.20 0.35
CA SER A 889 12.65 -27.22 -0.15
C SER A 889 13.51 -26.68 -1.28
N SER A 890 14.83 -26.83 -1.15
CA SER A 890 15.74 -26.74 -2.30
C SER A 890 15.72 -28.05 -3.11
N GLY A 891 16.49 -28.09 -4.20
CA GLY A 891 16.61 -29.25 -5.07
C GLY A 891 17.26 -30.47 -4.38
N GLU A 892 16.65 -31.64 -4.58
CA GLU A 892 17.08 -32.93 -4.02
C GLU A 892 18.57 -33.24 -4.24
N TRP A 893 19.11 -32.94 -5.44
CA TRP A 893 20.48 -33.22 -5.86
C TRP A 893 21.37 -31.96 -5.90
N GLY A 894 20.87 -30.81 -5.47
CA GLY A 894 21.69 -29.61 -5.30
C GLY A 894 20.90 -28.32 -5.09
N GLY A 895 21.44 -27.46 -4.25
CA GLY A 895 20.91 -26.12 -3.99
C GLY A 895 20.70 -25.85 -2.51
N ASN A 896 20.77 -24.58 -2.13
CA ASN A 896 20.73 -24.15 -0.74
C ASN A 896 19.36 -23.53 -0.41
N ILE A 897 19.14 -23.26 0.89
CA ILE A 897 18.17 -22.26 1.36
C ILE A 897 18.99 -21.16 2.02
N LEU A 898 19.00 -19.97 1.43
CA LEU A 898 19.76 -18.80 1.90
C LEU A 898 18.79 -17.69 2.29
N LEU A 899 18.87 -17.23 3.53
CA LEU A 899 17.96 -16.26 4.14
C LEU A 899 18.77 -15.07 4.66
N THR A 900 18.84 -13.98 3.90
CA THR A 900 19.57 -12.77 4.28
C THR A 900 18.58 -11.79 4.91
N GLN A 901 18.56 -11.65 6.24
CA GLN A 901 17.60 -10.83 7.00
C GLN A 901 16.11 -11.23 6.90
N ALA A 902 15.74 -12.15 6.01
CA ALA A 902 14.38 -12.64 5.81
C ALA A 902 13.66 -13.14 7.07
N THR A 903 12.35 -12.91 7.16
CA THR A 903 11.49 -13.36 8.27
C THR A 903 10.54 -14.47 7.84
N LEU A 904 10.56 -15.60 8.55
CA LEU A 904 9.66 -16.74 8.36
C LEU A 904 8.79 -16.90 9.62
N SER A 905 7.48 -17.00 9.45
CA SER A 905 6.52 -17.07 10.56
C SER A 905 5.46 -18.15 10.32
N ALA A 906 5.33 -19.11 11.24
CA ALA A 906 4.23 -20.06 11.29
C ALA A 906 3.43 -19.83 12.58
N THR A 907 2.43 -18.94 12.55
CA THR A 907 1.84 -18.29 13.74
C THR A 907 1.24 -19.27 14.75
N SER A 908 0.74 -20.41 14.28
CA SER A 908 0.19 -21.50 15.10
C SER A 908 0.67 -22.88 14.64
N GLY A 909 1.75 -22.92 13.85
CA GLY A 909 2.20 -24.11 13.14
C GLY A 909 3.71 -24.31 13.16
N ASN A 910 4.18 -25.20 12.30
CA ASN A 910 5.59 -25.62 12.23
C ASN A 910 6.27 -25.08 10.97
N VAL A 911 7.57 -24.86 11.05
CA VAL A 911 8.43 -24.58 9.89
C VAL A 911 9.20 -25.85 9.51
N SER A 912 9.28 -26.17 8.22
CA SER A 912 10.05 -27.28 7.68
C SER A 912 10.97 -26.80 6.57
N LEU A 913 12.29 -26.99 6.74
CA LEU A 913 13.32 -26.55 5.81
C LEU A 913 14.15 -27.76 5.34
N THR A 914 14.25 -27.96 4.03
CA THR A 914 14.91 -29.14 3.44
C THR A 914 15.93 -28.73 2.37
N ALA A 915 17.19 -29.12 2.55
CA ALA A 915 18.28 -28.91 1.59
C ALA A 915 19.20 -30.15 1.49
N ASN A 916 18.64 -31.27 1.04
CA ASN A 916 19.26 -32.62 1.06
C ASN A 916 20.68 -32.70 0.46
N SER A 917 21.02 -31.80 -0.48
CA SER A 917 22.34 -31.72 -1.13
C SER A 917 22.93 -30.30 -1.04
N GLY A 918 22.74 -29.61 0.08
CA GLY A 918 23.24 -28.25 0.30
C GLY A 918 23.25 -27.84 1.78
N ARG A 919 23.19 -26.52 2.04
CA ARG A 919 23.08 -25.95 3.39
C ARG A 919 21.80 -25.11 3.55
N ILE A 920 21.40 -24.91 4.80
CA ILE A 920 20.36 -23.96 5.21
C ILE A 920 21.05 -22.90 6.06
N GLU A 921 21.03 -21.65 5.61
CA GLU A 921 21.77 -20.55 6.23
C GLU A 921 20.94 -19.28 6.30
N GLN A 922 20.63 -18.84 7.53
CA GLN A 922 20.44 -17.43 7.82
C GLN A 922 21.81 -16.75 7.78
N VAL A 923 21.98 -15.83 6.83
CA VAL A 923 23.27 -15.20 6.54
C VAL A 923 23.67 -14.33 7.72
N GLU A 924 24.93 -14.45 8.16
CA GLU A 924 25.45 -13.60 9.23
C GLU A 924 25.55 -12.14 8.78
N VAL A 925 25.14 -11.25 9.68
CA VAL A 925 25.32 -9.80 9.55
C VAL A 925 26.10 -9.32 10.77
N GLU A 926 26.97 -8.34 10.57
CA GLU A 926 27.70 -7.69 11.65
C GLU A 926 26.72 -6.84 12.49
N GLN A 927 26.65 -7.11 13.80
CA GLN A 927 25.84 -6.38 14.76
C GLN A 927 26.78 -5.74 15.78
N SER A 928 26.71 -4.41 15.92
CA SER A 928 27.49 -3.62 16.87
C SER A 928 26.56 -2.94 17.87
N ILE A 929 26.60 -3.35 19.13
CA ILE A 929 25.81 -2.78 20.23
C ILE A 929 26.75 -2.46 21.38
N ASN A 930 26.69 -1.23 21.91
CA ASN A 930 27.53 -0.76 23.04
C ASN A 930 29.04 -1.02 22.85
N GLY A 931 29.55 -0.90 21.62
CA GLY A 931 30.95 -1.17 21.27
C GLY A 931 31.31 -2.66 21.13
N VAL A 932 30.41 -3.58 21.41
CA VAL A 932 30.59 -5.02 21.18
C VAL A 932 30.09 -5.35 19.77
N THR A 933 31.00 -5.83 18.92
CA THR A 933 30.70 -6.24 17.53
C THR A 933 30.74 -7.77 17.41
N GLN A 934 29.69 -8.36 16.85
CA GLN A 934 29.59 -9.81 16.58
C GLN A 934 28.91 -10.09 15.24
N PHE A 935 29.30 -11.17 14.57
CA PHE A 935 28.57 -11.71 13.44
C PHE A 935 27.49 -12.68 13.94
N LEU A 936 26.22 -12.37 13.67
CA LEU A 936 25.08 -13.17 14.12
C LEU A 936 24.15 -13.51 12.95
N PRO A 937 23.53 -14.71 12.90
CA PRO A 937 22.63 -15.10 11.81
C PRO A 937 21.41 -14.17 11.77
N SER A 938 21.17 -13.56 10.61
CA SER A 938 20.18 -12.49 10.46
C SER A 938 18.76 -12.99 10.19
N GLY A 939 17.78 -12.11 10.33
CA GLY A 939 16.36 -12.45 10.21
C GLY A 939 15.86 -13.32 11.36
N LEU A 940 14.66 -13.88 11.23
CA LEU A 940 14.05 -14.69 12.28
C LEU A 940 13.12 -15.77 11.72
N ILE A 941 13.24 -17.00 12.24
CA ILE A 941 12.27 -18.08 12.03
C ILE A 941 11.43 -18.25 13.31
N LYS A 942 10.15 -17.90 13.26
CA LYS A 942 9.19 -17.97 14.38
C LYS A 942 8.14 -19.05 14.13
N ALA A 943 8.01 -20.02 15.05
CA ALA A 943 7.08 -21.15 14.91
C ALA A 943 6.80 -21.82 16.26
N ALA A 944 5.84 -22.75 16.31
CA ALA A 944 5.73 -23.68 17.44
C ALA A 944 6.92 -24.65 17.49
N SER A 945 7.30 -25.21 16.34
CA SER A 945 8.50 -26.03 16.17
C SER A 945 9.15 -25.85 14.79
N LEU A 946 10.43 -26.19 14.69
CA LEU A 946 11.22 -26.16 13.46
C LEU A 946 11.86 -27.52 13.17
N THR A 947 11.66 -28.04 11.97
CA THR A 947 12.42 -29.17 11.42
C THR A 947 13.35 -28.67 10.31
N ALA A 948 14.65 -28.91 10.42
CA ALA A 948 15.63 -28.55 9.38
C ALA A 948 16.55 -29.74 9.03
N THR A 949 16.69 -30.04 7.75
CA THR A 949 17.55 -31.14 7.25
C THR A 949 18.41 -30.65 6.09
N ALA A 950 19.72 -30.85 6.18
CA ALA A 950 20.69 -30.44 5.16
C ALA A 950 21.86 -31.44 5.01
N ASN A 951 22.85 -31.11 4.18
CA ASN A 951 24.08 -31.89 4.03
C ASN A 951 25.31 -31.16 4.60
N ASN A 952 25.52 -29.90 4.21
CA ASN A 952 26.77 -29.16 4.43
C ASN A 952 26.75 -28.19 5.63
N GLY A 953 25.58 -27.90 6.20
CA GLY A 953 25.48 -27.01 7.36
C GLY A 953 24.07 -26.52 7.64
N LEU A 954 23.82 -26.19 8.91
CA LEU A 954 22.64 -25.47 9.40
C LEU A 954 23.12 -24.25 10.19
N LYS A 955 22.65 -23.06 9.84
CA LYS A 955 22.89 -21.82 10.60
C LYS A 955 21.58 -21.04 10.71
N LEU A 956 21.08 -20.89 11.93
CA LEU A 956 19.68 -20.53 12.18
C LEU A 956 19.56 -19.54 13.37
N ASN A 957 18.70 -18.53 13.23
CA ASN A 957 18.25 -17.65 14.31
C ASN A 957 16.71 -17.71 14.41
N THR A 958 16.21 -18.11 15.57
CA THR A 958 14.87 -18.68 15.73
C THR A 958 14.14 -18.16 16.96
N GLN A 959 12.81 -18.27 16.96
CA GLN A 959 11.98 -18.18 18.16
C GLN A 959 10.98 -19.34 18.10
N VAL A 960 11.39 -20.48 18.65
CA VAL A 960 10.63 -21.75 18.64
C VAL A 960 10.72 -22.44 19.99
N ALA A 961 9.70 -23.24 20.32
CA ALA A 961 9.69 -24.03 21.56
C ALA A 961 10.43 -25.38 21.42
N SER A 962 10.57 -25.90 20.19
CA SER A 962 11.26 -27.18 19.92
C SER A 962 11.87 -27.24 18.53
N VAL A 963 12.94 -28.02 18.39
CA VAL A 963 13.64 -28.26 17.11
C VAL A 963 13.95 -29.73 16.85
N THR A 964 14.00 -30.09 15.57
CA THR A 964 14.64 -31.30 15.04
C THR A 964 15.59 -30.89 13.92
N LEU A 965 16.90 -31.12 14.09
CA LEU A 965 17.94 -30.64 13.20
C LEU A 965 18.83 -31.81 12.75
N SER A 966 19.04 -31.99 11.45
CA SER A 966 19.93 -33.05 10.96
C SER A 966 20.87 -32.61 9.84
N LEU A 967 22.11 -33.10 9.91
CA LEU A 967 23.07 -33.09 8.81
C LEU A 967 23.37 -34.51 8.33
N SER A 968 23.30 -34.69 7.02
CA SER A 968 23.61 -35.94 6.31
C SER A 968 25.06 -36.01 5.79
N GLY A 969 25.84 -34.94 5.95
CA GLY A 969 27.22 -34.84 5.47
C GLY A 969 28.12 -34.07 6.43
N ALA A 970 29.31 -33.70 5.94
CA ALA A 970 30.27 -32.92 6.72
C ALA A 970 29.84 -31.45 6.77
N GLY A 971 29.54 -30.96 7.97
CA GLY A 971 29.02 -29.61 8.22
C GLY A 971 28.78 -29.35 9.69
N ASN A 972 28.58 -28.08 10.07
CA ASN A 972 28.29 -27.69 11.46
C ASN A 972 26.81 -27.32 11.61
N ILE A 973 26.27 -27.48 12.82
CA ILE A 973 24.94 -26.99 13.23
C ILE A 973 25.14 -25.82 14.18
N ALA A 974 24.64 -24.64 13.81
CA ALA A 974 24.59 -23.45 14.66
C ALA A 974 23.14 -22.98 14.83
N LEU A 975 22.68 -22.86 16.07
CA LEU A 975 21.33 -22.39 16.40
C LEU A 975 21.39 -21.30 17.48
N TYR A 976 20.73 -20.19 17.20
CA TYR A 976 20.40 -19.15 18.17
C TYR A 976 18.87 -19.16 18.34
N ASN A 977 18.38 -19.23 19.58
CA ASN A 977 16.94 -19.22 19.88
C ASN A 977 16.59 -18.14 20.90
N VAL A 978 15.88 -17.10 20.44
CA VAL A 978 15.40 -15.96 21.24
C VAL A 978 13.99 -16.20 21.82
N GLY A 979 13.65 -17.45 22.10
CA GLY A 979 12.45 -17.84 22.84
C GLY A 979 12.79 -18.26 24.28
N ASP A 980 11.89 -18.01 25.22
CA ASP A 980 12.08 -18.24 26.67
C ASP A 980 12.38 -19.69 27.08
N ASN A 981 12.14 -20.66 26.19
CA ASN A 981 12.45 -22.08 26.41
C ASN A 981 12.75 -22.77 25.06
N LEU A 982 13.51 -23.87 25.09
CA LEU A 982 13.82 -24.69 23.90
C LEU A 982 13.93 -26.18 24.24
N GLU A 983 13.35 -27.06 23.41
CA GLU A 983 13.66 -28.50 23.37
C GLU A 983 14.45 -28.88 22.11
N LEU A 984 15.57 -29.60 22.27
CA LEU A 984 16.25 -30.34 21.22
C LEU A 984 15.71 -31.78 21.19
N GLN A 985 14.78 -32.08 20.28
CA GLN A 985 14.15 -33.40 20.21
C GLN A 985 15.09 -34.45 19.58
N ASP A 986 15.70 -34.10 18.45
CA ASP A 986 16.87 -34.78 17.86
C ASP A 986 17.70 -33.71 17.13
N VAL A 987 18.95 -33.53 17.57
CA VAL A 987 19.95 -32.69 16.90
C VAL A 987 21.16 -33.55 16.56
N THR A 988 21.27 -33.93 15.30
CA THR A 988 22.27 -34.88 14.79
C THR A 988 23.19 -34.20 13.76
N ALA A 989 24.48 -34.09 14.05
CA ALA A 989 25.53 -33.79 13.08
C ALA A 989 26.26 -35.08 12.65
N TYR A 990 26.42 -35.30 11.34
CA TYR A 990 27.13 -36.49 10.83
C TYR A 990 28.66 -36.37 10.98
N ASP A 991 29.24 -35.26 10.55
CA ASP A 991 30.64 -34.90 10.85
C ASP A 991 30.81 -33.37 10.96
N GLY A 992 30.91 -32.88 12.20
CA GLY A 992 31.13 -31.48 12.55
C GLY A 992 30.46 -31.06 13.85
N ALA A 993 30.70 -29.81 14.24
CA ALA A 993 30.33 -29.29 15.55
C ALA A 993 28.83 -28.94 15.64
N ILE A 994 28.31 -28.96 16.87
CA ILE A 994 26.97 -28.48 17.23
C ILE A 994 27.13 -27.33 18.23
N THR A 995 26.64 -26.15 17.91
CA THR A 995 26.68 -24.96 18.78
C THR A 995 25.27 -24.41 18.94
N ILE A 996 24.75 -24.41 20.17
CA ILE A 996 23.40 -23.96 20.48
C ILE A 996 23.44 -22.88 21.57
N THR A 997 22.81 -21.76 21.29
CA THR A 997 22.58 -20.65 22.23
C THR A 997 21.08 -20.44 22.38
N THR A 998 20.55 -20.51 23.60
CA THR A 998 19.14 -20.19 23.89
C THR A 998 19.02 -19.26 25.10
N TYR A 999 17.90 -18.55 25.15
CA TYR A 999 17.48 -17.84 26.34
C TYR A 999 16.52 -18.75 27.15
N GLY A 1000 16.49 -18.56 28.47
CA GLY A 1000 15.68 -19.35 29.39
C GLY A 1000 15.92 -20.87 29.31
N ASN A 1001 14.92 -21.68 29.71
CA ASN A 1001 15.17 -23.10 30.05
C ASN A 1001 15.35 -23.98 28.82
N PHE A 1002 16.22 -24.98 28.95
CA PHE A 1002 16.70 -25.77 27.83
C PHE A 1002 16.58 -27.27 28.12
N LEU A 1003 15.99 -28.03 27.19
CA LEU A 1003 15.83 -29.48 27.28
C LEU A 1003 16.58 -30.17 26.14
N ALA A 1004 17.67 -30.87 26.47
CA ALA A 1004 18.46 -31.67 25.53
C ALA A 1004 17.96 -33.13 25.54
N THR A 1005 16.89 -33.42 24.77
CA THR A 1005 16.34 -34.78 24.66
C THR A 1005 17.28 -35.71 23.88
N LEU A 1006 17.81 -35.27 22.73
CA LEU A 1006 18.91 -35.96 22.03
C LEU A 1006 19.80 -34.98 21.26
N VAL A 1007 21.10 -34.99 21.56
CA VAL A 1007 22.13 -34.24 20.81
C VAL A 1007 23.29 -35.17 20.48
N GLN A 1008 23.68 -35.25 19.20
CA GLN A 1008 24.76 -36.16 18.78
C GLN A 1008 25.63 -35.60 17.65
N ALA A 1009 26.94 -35.48 17.89
CA ALA A 1009 27.96 -35.25 16.88
C ALA A 1009 28.68 -36.59 16.57
N LYS A 1010 28.49 -37.14 15.36
CA LYS A 1010 28.80 -38.55 15.05
C LYS A 1010 30.23 -38.80 14.53
N GLY A 1011 30.93 -37.77 14.06
CA GLY A 1011 32.28 -37.90 13.53
C GLY A 1011 33.33 -38.11 14.63
N SER A 1012 34.43 -38.80 14.31
CA SER A 1012 35.42 -39.27 15.29
C SER A 1012 36.63 -38.35 15.49
N SER A 1013 36.47 -37.05 15.23
CA SER A 1013 37.55 -36.05 15.25
C SER A 1013 37.20 -34.83 16.10
N ASP A 1014 38.24 -34.08 16.47
CA ASP A 1014 38.32 -32.86 17.30
C ASP A 1014 37.64 -31.63 16.64
N ARG A 1015 36.62 -31.91 15.83
CA ARG A 1015 35.69 -30.99 15.18
C ARG A 1015 34.24 -31.35 15.57
N ASN A 1016 34.00 -32.50 16.19
CA ASN A 1016 32.69 -33.06 16.52
C ASN A 1016 32.31 -32.74 17.97
N ASP A 1017 32.51 -31.47 18.33
CA ASP A 1017 32.27 -30.95 19.67
C ASP A 1017 30.81 -30.47 19.79
N ILE A 1018 30.27 -30.47 21.01
CA ILE A 1018 28.95 -29.89 21.30
C ILE A 1018 29.13 -28.78 22.33
N SER A 1019 28.72 -27.56 21.96
CA SER A 1019 28.72 -26.38 22.83
C SER A 1019 27.28 -25.91 23.05
N LEU A 1020 26.86 -25.86 24.32
CA LEU A 1020 25.52 -25.44 24.75
C LEU A 1020 25.62 -24.25 25.71
N THR A 1021 24.93 -23.16 25.38
CA THR A 1021 24.88 -21.94 26.21
C THR A 1021 23.43 -21.57 26.54
N THR A 1022 23.14 -21.28 27.82
CA THR A 1022 21.86 -20.69 28.25
C THR A 1022 22.07 -19.32 28.88
N TYR A 1023 21.20 -18.37 28.51
CA TYR A 1023 21.16 -17.02 29.09
C TYR A 1023 19.86 -16.80 29.88
N ASP A 1024 19.95 -16.10 31.02
CA ASP A 1024 18.78 -15.72 31.82
C ASP A 1024 17.94 -14.61 31.14
N VAL A 1025 16.67 -14.50 31.52
CA VAL A 1025 15.68 -13.60 30.90
C VAL A 1025 15.15 -12.56 31.90
N ASP A 1026 15.60 -11.32 31.73
CA ASP A 1026 15.14 -10.10 32.43
C ASP A 1026 15.07 -10.22 33.96
N GLY A 1027 16.21 -10.51 34.59
CA GLY A 1027 16.42 -10.29 36.03
C GLY A 1027 15.69 -11.24 36.98
N LYS A 1028 15.16 -12.37 36.48
CA LYS A 1028 14.43 -13.40 37.24
C LYS A 1028 15.38 -14.41 37.90
N GLY A 1029 16.41 -13.88 38.56
CA GLY A 1029 17.68 -14.56 38.79
C GLY A 1029 17.62 -15.99 39.36
N SER A 1030 18.52 -16.83 38.87
CA SER A 1030 18.85 -18.20 39.33
C SER A 1030 17.75 -19.27 39.21
N GLY A 1031 16.49 -18.89 39.02
CA GLY A 1031 15.37 -19.83 38.82
C GLY A 1031 15.13 -20.22 37.36
N THR A 1032 15.62 -19.42 36.41
CA THR A 1032 15.50 -19.60 34.95
C THR A 1032 16.84 -19.97 34.31
N ALA A 1033 16.85 -20.25 33.00
CA ALA A 1033 18.03 -20.70 32.24
C ALA A 1033 18.61 -22.07 32.63
N ASN A 1034 17.80 -22.93 33.25
CA ASN A 1034 18.20 -24.30 33.61
C ASN A 1034 18.37 -25.18 32.36
N LEU A 1035 19.39 -26.04 32.35
CA LEU A 1035 19.58 -27.08 31.34
C LEU A 1035 19.17 -28.45 31.92
N THR A 1036 18.14 -29.05 31.35
CA THR A 1036 17.79 -30.46 31.58
C THR A 1036 18.39 -31.34 30.48
N ILE A 1037 19.19 -32.34 30.85
CA ILE A 1037 19.83 -33.26 29.91
C ILE A 1037 19.12 -34.63 29.96
N LYS A 1038 18.91 -35.24 28.80
CA LYS A 1038 18.69 -36.69 28.69
C LYS A 1038 19.88 -37.36 28.02
N LYS A 1039 20.21 -36.99 26.78
CA LYS A 1039 21.28 -37.65 26.03
C LYS A 1039 22.13 -36.71 25.19
N MET A 1040 23.44 -36.72 25.44
CA MET A 1040 24.45 -36.00 24.66
C MET A 1040 25.64 -36.91 24.38
N VAL A 1041 26.02 -37.03 23.10
CA VAL A 1041 27.08 -37.95 22.66
C VAL A 1041 27.94 -37.30 21.58
N THR A 1042 29.26 -37.18 21.80
CA THR A 1042 30.24 -36.88 20.74
C THR A 1042 30.90 -38.16 20.23
N GLY A 1043 31.72 -38.04 19.18
CA GLY A 1043 32.67 -39.10 18.81
C GLY A 1043 33.85 -39.20 19.77
N VAL A 1044 34.66 -40.25 19.62
CA VAL A 1044 35.77 -40.65 20.54
C VAL A 1044 36.86 -39.60 20.87
N ARG A 1045 36.86 -38.44 20.20
CA ARG A 1045 37.76 -37.29 20.38
C ARG A 1045 37.05 -35.92 20.36
N GLY A 1046 35.71 -35.89 20.40
CA GLY A 1046 34.93 -34.66 20.47
C GLY A 1046 34.64 -34.27 21.91
N ASP A 1047 34.72 -32.97 22.21
CA ASP A 1047 34.57 -32.42 23.56
C ASP A 1047 33.20 -31.76 23.78
N LEU A 1048 32.84 -31.57 25.04
CA LEU A 1048 31.60 -30.93 25.48
C LEU A 1048 31.89 -29.64 26.25
N LEU A 1049 31.19 -28.57 25.90
CA LEU A 1049 31.24 -27.29 26.60
C LEU A 1049 29.82 -26.86 27.00
N LEU A 1050 29.55 -26.79 28.30
CA LEU A 1050 28.28 -26.32 28.86
C LEU A 1050 28.51 -24.99 29.59
N ASN A 1051 27.77 -23.94 29.22
CA ASN A 1051 27.87 -22.61 29.83
C ASN A 1051 26.46 -22.10 30.22
N ILE A 1052 26.05 -22.36 31.46
CA ILE A 1052 24.64 -22.43 31.85
C ILE A 1052 24.32 -21.41 32.95
N GLN A 1053 23.43 -20.44 32.69
CA GLN A 1053 23.08 -19.39 33.67
C GLN A 1053 22.03 -19.80 34.72
N GLY A 1054 21.47 -21.01 34.64
CA GLY A 1054 20.68 -21.64 35.70
C GLY A 1054 21.41 -22.79 36.38
N GLN A 1055 20.68 -23.87 36.69
CA GLN A 1055 21.21 -25.16 37.14
C GLN A 1055 21.32 -26.17 36.00
N ILE A 1056 22.08 -27.25 36.20
CA ILE A 1056 22.08 -28.42 35.30
C ILE A 1056 21.41 -29.61 36.00
N ILE A 1057 20.36 -30.13 35.38
CA ILE A 1057 19.48 -31.17 35.94
C ILE A 1057 19.51 -32.40 35.03
N LEU A 1058 19.56 -33.58 35.62
CA LEU A 1058 19.27 -34.85 34.95
C LEU A 1058 18.12 -35.55 35.69
N PRO A 1059 17.15 -36.16 34.97
CA PRO A 1059 16.15 -37.00 35.60
C PRO A 1059 16.77 -38.29 36.19
N ASP A 1060 16.04 -38.98 37.05
CA ASP A 1060 16.55 -40.10 37.85
C ASP A 1060 16.58 -41.44 37.08
N ASN A 1061 17.28 -41.50 35.93
CA ASN A 1061 17.34 -42.68 35.06
C ASN A 1061 18.73 -42.94 34.44
N ASP A 1062 19.32 -44.10 34.76
CA ASP A 1062 20.67 -44.53 34.34
C ASP A 1062 20.90 -44.60 32.81
N ALA A 1063 19.84 -44.53 31.99
CA ALA A 1063 19.92 -44.52 30.54
C ALA A 1063 20.31 -43.16 29.94
N ASP A 1064 20.16 -42.09 30.72
CA ASP A 1064 20.41 -40.71 30.32
C ASP A 1064 21.84 -40.34 30.74
N VAL A 1065 22.75 -40.35 29.77
CA VAL A 1065 24.22 -40.28 29.97
C VAL A 1065 24.89 -39.35 28.96
N ILE A 1066 25.92 -38.67 29.43
CA ILE A 1066 26.78 -37.75 28.69
C ILE A 1066 28.08 -38.48 28.30
N VAL A 1067 28.35 -38.64 27.00
CA VAL A 1067 29.52 -39.39 26.49
C VAL A 1067 30.40 -38.50 25.60
N ALA A 1068 31.69 -38.38 25.95
CA ALA A 1068 32.67 -37.53 25.26
C ALA A 1068 34.13 -37.86 25.64
N GLU A 1069 35.10 -37.19 25.01
CA GLU A 1069 36.47 -37.18 25.55
C GLU A 1069 36.57 -36.32 26.81
N SER A 1070 36.31 -35.01 26.70
CA SER A 1070 36.34 -34.05 27.80
C SER A 1070 34.98 -33.37 27.98
N LEU A 1071 34.65 -33.03 29.23
CA LEU A 1071 33.49 -32.23 29.59
C LEU A 1071 33.93 -31.00 30.40
N ALA A 1072 33.71 -29.81 29.85
CA ALA A 1072 33.90 -28.53 30.53
C ALA A 1072 32.54 -27.91 30.87
N VAL A 1073 32.34 -27.55 32.13
CA VAL A 1073 31.08 -26.98 32.64
C VAL A 1073 31.35 -25.69 33.40
N THR A 1074 30.72 -24.60 32.95
CA THR A 1074 30.47 -23.40 33.76
C THR A 1074 28.98 -23.31 34.03
N VAL A 1075 28.58 -23.16 35.29
CA VAL A 1075 27.17 -23.13 35.70
C VAL A 1075 26.94 -22.05 36.76
N ALA A 1076 25.72 -21.50 36.82
CA ALA A 1076 25.35 -20.58 37.90
C ALA A 1076 25.21 -21.33 39.23
N GLY A 1077 24.14 -22.12 39.36
CA GLY A 1077 23.86 -22.91 40.56
C GLY A 1077 24.52 -24.30 40.54
N GLY A 1078 23.90 -25.23 41.25
CA GLY A 1078 24.34 -26.63 41.31
C GLY A 1078 24.16 -27.41 40.01
N LEU A 1079 24.75 -28.61 39.96
CA LEU A 1079 24.62 -29.55 38.85
C LEU A 1079 24.47 -31.00 39.32
N LYS A 1080 23.61 -31.76 38.64
CA LYS A 1080 23.54 -33.22 38.72
C LYS A 1080 23.79 -33.80 37.33
N ILE A 1081 24.86 -34.58 37.16
CA ILE A 1081 25.22 -35.19 35.88
C ILE A 1081 25.55 -36.68 35.99
N ASN A 1082 25.34 -37.39 34.87
CA ASN A 1082 25.70 -38.77 34.63
C ASN A 1082 26.59 -38.82 33.38
N THR A 1083 27.83 -39.29 33.51
CA THR A 1083 28.90 -39.14 32.52
C THR A 1083 29.63 -40.45 32.24
N ASP A 1084 30.12 -40.62 31.02
CA ASP A 1084 31.16 -41.61 30.68
C ASP A 1084 32.22 -40.89 29.84
N VAL A 1085 33.06 -40.11 30.51
CA VAL A 1085 34.07 -39.20 29.92
C VAL A 1085 35.45 -39.42 30.53
N LYS A 1086 36.52 -39.00 29.84
CA LYS A 1086 37.91 -39.16 30.29
C LYS A 1086 38.37 -38.02 31.20
N ARG A 1087 37.87 -36.81 30.95
CA ARG A 1087 38.27 -35.57 31.64
C ARG A 1087 37.05 -34.71 31.98
N ILE A 1088 37.05 -34.12 33.17
CA ILE A 1088 36.01 -33.20 33.65
C ILE A 1088 36.65 -31.92 34.18
N SER A 1089 36.11 -30.77 33.80
CA SER A 1089 36.33 -29.48 34.48
C SER A 1089 34.99 -28.84 34.82
N ILE A 1090 34.85 -28.35 36.05
CA ILE A 1090 33.62 -27.76 36.59
C ILE A 1090 33.94 -26.41 37.25
N THR A 1091 33.08 -25.42 37.04
CA THR A 1091 33.07 -24.17 37.80
C THR A 1091 31.62 -23.75 38.10
N THR A 1092 31.25 -23.69 39.38
CA THR A 1092 29.99 -23.05 39.82
C THR A 1092 30.26 -21.60 40.25
N THR A 1093 29.31 -20.70 40.03
CA THR A 1093 29.47 -19.26 40.33
C THR A 1093 28.54 -18.73 41.42
N HIS A 1094 27.57 -19.55 41.84
CA HIS A 1094 26.61 -19.31 42.92
C HIS A 1094 26.48 -20.58 43.78
N THR A 1095 25.67 -20.53 44.84
CA THR A 1095 25.42 -21.69 45.72
C THR A 1095 24.70 -22.83 45.00
N GLY A 1096 25.18 -24.06 45.18
CA GLY A 1096 24.49 -25.28 44.82
C GLY A 1096 25.42 -26.50 44.68
N ASP A 1097 24.93 -27.66 45.09
CA ASP A 1097 25.72 -28.90 45.09
C ASP A 1097 26.08 -29.40 43.69
N VAL A 1098 27.23 -30.09 43.61
CA VAL A 1098 27.74 -30.72 42.40
C VAL A 1098 27.78 -32.24 42.61
N THR A 1099 26.90 -32.95 41.90
CA THR A 1099 26.85 -34.43 41.90
C THR A 1099 27.22 -34.97 40.53
N VAL A 1100 28.25 -35.82 40.48
CA VAL A 1100 28.73 -36.50 39.28
C VAL A 1100 28.65 -38.01 39.47
N THR A 1101 27.77 -38.66 38.70
CA THR A 1101 27.80 -40.12 38.50
C THR A 1101 28.66 -40.38 37.27
N GLN A 1102 29.67 -41.22 37.40
CA GLN A 1102 30.60 -41.59 36.32
C GLN A 1102 30.48 -43.10 36.02
N GLY A 1103 30.47 -43.44 34.74
CA GLY A 1103 30.50 -44.82 34.25
C GLY A 1103 31.88 -45.48 34.35
N SER A 1104 32.11 -46.48 33.50
CA SER A 1104 33.31 -47.32 33.57
C SER A 1104 34.60 -46.67 33.07
N THR A 1105 34.54 -45.50 32.43
CA THR A 1105 35.74 -44.78 31.97
C THR A 1105 36.49 -44.16 33.16
N ASN A 1106 37.80 -44.37 33.24
CA ASN A 1106 38.65 -43.67 34.21
C ASN A 1106 38.59 -42.15 33.98
N VAL A 1107 38.32 -41.38 35.02
CA VAL A 1107 38.07 -39.93 34.93
C VAL A 1107 39.13 -39.12 35.67
N VAL A 1108 39.61 -38.06 35.01
CA VAL A 1108 40.43 -37.02 35.65
C VAL A 1108 39.57 -35.77 35.86
N PHE A 1109 39.49 -35.30 37.11
CA PHE A 1109 38.93 -34.00 37.45
C PHE A 1109 40.05 -32.96 37.37
N ASP A 1110 40.27 -32.44 36.16
CA ASP A 1110 41.40 -31.54 35.81
C ASP A 1110 41.33 -30.20 36.56
N LYS A 1111 40.13 -29.62 36.69
CA LYS A 1111 39.85 -28.46 37.54
C LYS A 1111 38.39 -28.44 37.99
N VAL A 1112 38.14 -28.54 39.29
CA VAL A 1112 36.82 -28.34 39.92
C VAL A 1112 36.92 -27.17 40.88
N GLU A 1113 36.08 -26.15 40.67
CA GLU A 1113 36.01 -24.96 41.53
C GLU A 1113 34.54 -24.65 41.84
N ILE A 1114 34.14 -24.85 43.10
CA ILE A 1114 32.74 -24.73 43.53
C ILE A 1114 32.64 -23.53 44.46
N THR A 1115 31.80 -22.57 44.09
CA THR A 1115 31.63 -21.32 44.85
C THR A 1115 31.17 -21.62 46.27
N ASP A 1116 30.04 -22.32 46.41
CA ASP A 1116 29.42 -22.71 47.68
C ASP A 1116 28.50 -23.93 47.43
N GLY A 1117 28.59 -24.96 48.27
CA GLY A 1117 27.94 -26.27 48.06
C GLY A 1117 28.90 -27.46 48.14
N SER A 1118 28.34 -28.67 48.21
CA SER A 1118 29.10 -29.93 48.32
C SER A 1118 29.53 -30.50 46.96
N PHE A 1119 30.61 -31.29 46.95
CA PHE A 1119 31.05 -32.07 45.79
C PHE A 1119 30.89 -33.58 46.06
N THR A 1120 30.08 -34.26 45.25
CA THR A 1120 29.87 -35.71 45.33
C THR A 1120 30.20 -36.39 44.00
N VAL A 1121 31.09 -37.38 44.03
CA VAL A 1121 31.43 -38.24 42.89
C VAL A 1121 31.13 -39.70 43.22
N THR A 1122 30.47 -40.41 42.29
CA THR A 1122 30.30 -41.87 42.33
C THR A 1122 30.71 -42.46 40.99
N ALA A 1123 31.82 -43.22 40.96
CA ALA A 1123 32.37 -43.83 39.74
C ALA A 1123 32.19 -45.36 39.73
N ALA A 1124 31.33 -45.85 38.85
CA ALA A 1124 30.97 -47.27 38.72
C ALA A 1124 31.94 -48.00 37.76
N GLY A 1125 32.86 -48.78 38.32
CA GLY A 1125 33.86 -49.58 37.59
C GLY A 1125 35.13 -48.84 37.12
N GLY A 1126 35.21 -47.51 37.25
CA GLY A 1126 36.37 -46.70 36.86
C GLY A 1126 37.20 -46.18 38.03
N SER A 1127 38.46 -45.84 37.78
CA SER A 1127 39.31 -45.07 38.71
C SER A 1127 39.05 -43.56 38.60
N VAL A 1128 39.27 -42.83 39.70
CA VAL A 1128 39.07 -41.37 39.81
C VAL A 1128 40.39 -40.69 40.15
N ASP A 1129 40.74 -39.63 39.43
CA ASP A 1129 41.93 -38.80 39.67
C ASP A 1129 41.53 -37.35 39.96
N LEU A 1130 41.64 -36.94 41.22
CA LEU A 1130 41.35 -35.58 41.68
C LEU A 1130 42.61 -34.71 41.47
N ALA A 1131 42.76 -34.19 40.25
CA ALA A 1131 43.93 -33.40 39.89
C ALA A 1131 43.93 -32.03 40.58
N ASP A 1132 42.79 -31.33 40.57
CA ASP A 1132 42.59 -30.08 41.29
C ASP A 1132 41.10 -29.85 41.65
N VAL A 1133 40.75 -29.97 42.94
CA VAL A 1133 39.39 -29.76 43.46
C VAL A 1133 39.37 -28.73 44.58
N ARG A 1134 38.52 -27.71 44.46
CA ARG A 1134 38.34 -26.64 45.45
C ARG A 1134 36.87 -26.34 45.71
N LEU A 1135 36.49 -26.31 46.98
CA LEU A 1135 35.35 -25.52 47.47
C LEU A 1135 35.91 -24.17 47.93
N THR A 1136 35.31 -23.05 47.52
CA THR A 1136 35.79 -21.70 47.90
C THR A 1136 35.03 -21.08 49.08
N SER A 1137 33.84 -21.60 49.40
CA SER A 1137 33.12 -21.32 50.63
C SER A 1137 33.71 -22.10 51.81
N ASN A 1138 33.61 -21.55 53.02
CA ASN A 1138 34.00 -22.21 54.28
C ASN A 1138 32.78 -22.60 55.14
N ASN A 1139 31.59 -22.74 54.53
CA ASN A 1139 30.41 -23.25 55.22
C ASN A 1139 30.62 -24.69 55.73
N GLU A 1140 30.03 -25.01 56.88
CA GLU A 1140 30.19 -26.31 57.56
C GLU A 1140 29.31 -27.43 56.98
N ASP A 1141 28.31 -27.09 56.16
CA ASP A 1141 27.49 -28.06 55.40
C ASP A 1141 28.14 -28.52 54.07
N ASN A 1142 29.30 -27.96 53.68
CA ASN A 1142 29.91 -28.19 52.37
C ASN A 1142 30.97 -29.31 52.41
N ASP A 1143 30.59 -30.51 51.98
CA ASP A 1143 31.43 -31.71 52.00
C ASP A 1143 32.11 -32.03 50.66
N ILE A 1144 33.19 -32.84 50.70
CA ILE A 1144 33.76 -33.51 49.53
C ILE A 1144 33.65 -35.03 49.73
N SER A 1145 32.82 -35.69 48.92
CA SER A 1145 32.56 -37.12 48.95
C SER A 1145 32.95 -37.76 47.61
N VAL A 1146 33.79 -38.80 47.63
CA VAL A 1146 34.21 -39.53 46.42
C VAL A 1146 34.16 -41.02 46.68
N THR A 1147 33.32 -41.71 45.91
CA THR A 1147 33.22 -43.18 45.87
C THR A 1147 33.63 -43.67 44.49
N ALA A 1148 34.48 -44.69 44.42
CA ALA A 1148 34.88 -45.34 43.19
C ALA A 1148 35.06 -46.84 43.43
N ASP A 1149 34.75 -47.67 42.43
CA ASP A 1149 35.11 -49.10 42.45
C ASP A 1149 36.60 -49.32 42.12
N GLY A 1150 37.21 -48.36 41.40
CA GLY A 1150 38.64 -48.32 41.08
C GLY A 1150 39.48 -47.54 42.10
N ASP A 1151 40.72 -47.24 41.73
CA ASP A 1151 41.62 -46.42 42.55
C ASP A 1151 41.13 -44.96 42.63
N ILE A 1152 41.26 -44.35 43.81
CA ILE A 1152 41.11 -42.89 43.99
C ILE A 1152 42.50 -42.28 44.16
N LEU A 1153 42.98 -41.59 43.13
CA LEU A 1153 44.18 -40.76 43.19
C LEU A 1153 43.79 -39.33 43.61
N VAL A 1154 44.52 -38.78 44.58
CA VAL A 1154 44.32 -37.41 45.06
C VAL A 1154 45.61 -36.62 44.86
N ARG A 1155 45.58 -35.60 44.01
CA ARG A 1155 46.72 -34.70 43.78
C ARG A 1155 46.57 -33.37 44.54
N PHE A 1156 45.40 -32.73 44.43
CA PHE A 1156 45.06 -31.53 45.19
C PHE A 1156 43.55 -31.46 45.49
N VAL A 1157 43.21 -31.27 46.76
CA VAL A 1157 41.83 -31.12 47.26
C VAL A 1157 41.82 -30.05 48.36
N SER A 1158 40.86 -29.13 48.32
CA SER A 1158 40.62 -28.12 49.36
C SER A 1158 39.12 -27.98 49.65
N ALA A 1159 38.67 -28.49 50.80
CA ALA A 1159 37.30 -28.33 51.28
C ALA A 1159 37.14 -26.98 52.03
N GLY A 1160 37.19 -25.88 51.29
CA GLY A 1160 37.02 -24.52 51.81
C GLY A 1160 38.31 -23.73 52.03
N VAL A 1161 38.14 -22.46 52.45
CA VAL A 1161 39.22 -21.46 52.55
C VAL A 1161 39.59 -21.16 54.00
N TYR A 1162 40.83 -21.51 54.39
CA TYR A 1162 41.35 -21.25 55.73
C TYR A 1162 41.92 -19.84 55.88
N PHE A 1163 41.09 -18.89 56.35
CA PHE A 1163 41.55 -17.58 56.78
C PHE A 1163 42.22 -17.65 58.16
N LYS A 1164 43.56 -17.69 58.18
CA LYS A 1164 44.33 -17.56 59.42
C LYS A 1164 44.23 -16.13 59.96
N SER A 1165 43.46 -15.93 61.02
CA SER A 1165 43.41 -14.67 61.78
C SER A 1165 44.81 -14.23 62.22
N ARG A 1166 45.12 -12.94 62.07
CA ARG A 1166 46.32 -12.30 62.64
C ARG A 1166 46.06 -11.79 64.05
#